data_AF-A0A8J3DWW1-F1
#
_entry.id   AF-A0A8J3DWW1-F1
#
_cell.length_a   1.000
_cell.length_b   1.000
_cell.length_c   1.000
_cell.angle_alpha   90.00
_cell.angle_beta   90.00
_cell.angle_gamma   90.00
#
_symmetry.space_group_name_H-M   'P 1'
#
loop_
_entity.id
_entity.type
_entity.pdbx_description
1 polymer ?
#
loop_
_entity_poly.entity_id
_entity_poly.type
_entity_poly.pdbx_seq_one_letter_code
_entity_poly.pdbx_strand_id
1 'polypeptide(L)'
;MVSAGTERMLLQFGKASLLGKARSQPEKVRQVLQKARTDGILPTLSAVRAKLDQPLALGYCNVGTIIEAGSGTSHFRVGDRVASNGGHAGIVAVSANLSAKVPDSVSDEAAAFTVLGAIALQGIRLAEPTLGETVAVIGLGLIGLLTVQLLRAHGCRVLGLDPDPARLALASSFGAEVVDLSAGSDPLREAARFSRDRGVDAVIIAASTESSAPVSQAAAMCSKRGRIVLVGVTGLQLSRADFYEKELSFQVSCSYGPGRYDPAYEAKGQDYPAGFVRWTAQRNFEAVLDMMADGRLDVAPLISHRFAISEAEQAYALLDSDTPTLGVLLDFGGEDTAPPAAPAILSPAHVPANGTPRIGFVGAGAYATSTLLPALKRAGARLDMVASNSGISGLHAQRKFGIARATTDASALIGDPDIDTVVIATRHSSHAALTCAALRAGKHVFVEKPLALSHAELSEIQESWRESRAFERPPLLTVGFNRRFAPHVIALNKALACRSEPPAFIMTVNAGALPPDHWTRSGEEGGRIVGEACHFVDLLRHLANSPISQATATGRGDTANLQLAFANGAIGTIHYLANGARSFPKERLEVFCGGSIVVLDNFRRLSAHNWRGIKPTRLWQQDKGQTSCVSAFLTAVQNGDPAPIPFEELAEVSAVTIDLAAQLR
;
A
#
# COMPACT_ATOMS: atom_id res chain seq x y z
N MET A 1 -7.26 -6.72 -19.57
CA MET A 1 -6.47 -7.73 -20.31
C MET A 1 -5.60 -8.47 -19.31
N VAL A 2 -5.69 -9.80 -19.29
CA VAL A 2 -4.88 -10.68 -18.46
C VAL A 2 -3.57 -10.99 -19.19
N SER A 3 -2.45 -10.63 -18.56
CA SER A 3 -1.11 -10.95 -19.05
C SER A 3 -0.68 -12.30 -18.51
N ALA A 4 -0.61 -13.30 -19.37
CA ALA A 4 -0.36 -14.68 -18.96
C ALA A 4 0.90 -14.86 -18.09
N GLY A 5 2.00 -14.16 -18.41
CA GLY A 5 3.25 -14.28 -17.66
C GLY A 5 3.16 -13.75 -16.22
N THR A 6 2.79 -12.49 -16.06
CA THR A 6 2.73 -11.82 -14.74
C THR A 6 1.63 -12.40 -13.86
N GLU A 7 0.45 -12.68 -14.43
CA GLU A 7 -0.70 -13.21 -13.68
C GLU A 7 -0.45 -14.65 -13.23
N ARG A 8 0.17 -15.49 -14.07
CA ARG A 8 0.59 -16.84 -13.67
C ARG A 8 1.55 -16.80 -12.48
N MET A 9 2.53 -15.89 -12.47
CA MET A 9 3.45 -15.75 -11.34
C MET A 9 2.72 -15.38 -10.04
N LEU A 10 1.75 -14.46 -10.09
CA LEU A 10 0.95 -14.07 -8.92
C LEU A 10 0.07 -15.23 -8.41
N LEU A 11 -0.56 -15.98 -9.33
CA LEU A 11 -1.37 -17.16 -8.99
C LEU A 11 -0.52 -18.27 -8.36
N GLN A 12 0.63 -18.59 -8.95
CA GLN A 12 1.56 -19.58 -8.40
C GLN A 12 2.05 -19.19 -7.02
N PHE A 13 2.40 -17.91 -6.81
CA PHE A 13 2.74 -17.41 -5.47
C PHE A 13 1.56 -17.54 -4.51
N GLY A 14 0.34 -17.19 -4.93
CA GLY A 14 -0.88 -17.35 -4.14
C GLY A 14 -1.10 -18.79 -3.67
N LYS A 15 -0.99 -19.75 -4.59
CA LYS A 15 -1.16 -21.20 -4.38
C LYS A 15 0.01 -21.88 -3.65
N ALA A 16 1.19 -21.27 -3.61
CA ALA A 16 2.36 -21.87 -2.98
C ALA A 16 2.16 -22.14 -1.48
N SER A 17 2.72 -23.26 -1.00
CA SER A 17 2.78 -23.59 0.43
C SER A 17 3.57 -22.56 1.22
N LEU A 18 3.40 -22.52 2.55
CA LEU A 18 4.18 -21.63 3.42
C LEU A 18 5.70 -21.80 3.23
N LEU A 19 6.16 -23.04 3.03
CA LEU A 19 7.56 -23.34 2.72
C LEU A 19 7.98 -22.80 1.35
N GLY A 20 7.13 -22.94 0.32
CA GLY A 20 7.38 -22.36 -1.00
C GLY A 20 7.49 -20.84 -0.95
N LYS A 21 6.54 -20.17 -0.27
CA LYS A 21 6.56 -18.72 -0.04
C LYS A 21 7.81 -18.29 0.71
N ALA A 22 8.20 -19.01 1.75
CA ALA A 22 9.42 -18.73 2.52
C ALA A 22 10.69 -18.86 1.66
N ARG A 23 10.80 -19.91 0.84
CA ARG A 23 11.94 -20.13 -0.07
C ARG A 23 12.07 -19.04 -1.12
N SER A 24 10.95 -18.53 -1.64
CA SER A 24 10.93 -17.43 -2.60
C SER A 24 11.29 -16.06 -2.01
N GLN A 25 11.24 -15.90 -0.68
CA GLN A 25 11.42 -14.61 0.00
C GLN A 25 12.35 -14.73 1.23
N PRO A 26 13.63 -15.12 1.04
CA PRO A 26 14.56 -15.43 2.14
C PRO A 26 14.80 -14.24 3.08
N GLU A 27 14.83 -13.01 2.56
CA GLU A 27 14.98 -11.80 3.39
C GLU A 27 13.79 -11.59 4.33
N LYS A 28 12.56 -11.90 3.89
CA LYS A 28 11.38 -11.80 4.77
C LYS A 28 11.42 -12.85 5.88
N VAL A 29 11.98 -14.04 5.61
CA VAL A 29 12.18 -15.07 6.64
C VAL A 29 13.11 -14.56 7.75
N ARG A 30 14.21 -13.89 7.39
CA ARG A 30 15.11 -13.26 8.38
C ARG A 30 14.39 -12.23 9.24
N GLN A 31 13.54 -11.38 8.63
CA GLN A 31 12.74 -10.39 9.36
C GLN A 31 11.76 -11.05 10.34
N VAL A 32 11.13 -12.16 9.95
CA VAL A 32 10.23 -12.95 10.82
C VAL A 32 10.99 -13.51 12.02
N LEU A 33 12.17 -14.09 11.82
CA LEU A 33 13.00 -14.62 12.91
C LEU A 33 13.43 -13.52 13.89
N GLN A 34 13.78 -12.33 13.39
CA GLN A 34 14.11 -11.19 14.24
C GLN A 34 12.90 -10.74 15.08
N LYS A 35 11.72 -10.63 14.46
CA LYS A 35 10.48 -10.26 15.15
C LYS A 35 10.10 -11.28 16.23
N ALA A 36 10.30 -12.57 15.97
CA ALA A 36 10.05 -13.63 16.95
C ALA A 36 10.91 -13.49 18.21
N ARG A 37 12.16 -13.03 18.06
CA ARG A 37 13.07 -12.78 19.18
C ARG A 37 12.65 -11.57 20.03
N THR A 38 12.15 -10.50 19.41
CA THR A 38 11.79 -9.26 20.12
C THR A 38 10.37 -9.29 20.69
N ASP A 39 9.41 -9.75 19.91
CA ASP A 39 7.98 -9.63 20.20
C ASP A 39 7.40 -10.96 20.71
N GLY A 40 8.11 -12.07 20.47
CA GLY A 40 7.68 -13.43 20.76
C GLY A 40 7.10 -14.17 19.54
N ILE A 41 6.97 -15.49 19.67
CA ILE A 41 6.57 -16.38 18.57
C ILE A 41 5.11 -16.17 18.16
N LEU A 42 4.17 -16.16 19.11
CA LEU A 42 2.73 -16.04 18.80
C LEU A 42 2.35 -14.71 18.11
N PRO A 43 2.83 -13.52 18.57
CA PRO A 43 2.59 -12.27 17.85
C PRO A 43 3.21 -12.24 16.46
N THR A 44 4.36 -12.89 16.29
CA THR A 44 5.03 -13.00 14.99
C THR A 44 4.24 -13.87 14.03
N LEU A 45 3.77 -15.04 14.47
CA LEU A 45 2.90 -15.91 13.67
C LEU A 45 1.62 -15.20 13.27
N SER A 46 1.03 -14.43 14.18
CA SER A 46 -0.18 -13.65 13.91
C SER A 46 0.07 -12.56 12.86
N ALA A 47 1.20 -11.85 12.94
CA ALA A 47 1.60 -10.84 11.95
C ALA A 47 1.88 -11.45 10.57
N VAL A 48 2.53 -12.61 10.51
CA VAL A 48 2.77 -13.34 9.24
C VAL A 48 1.46 -13.79 8.63
N ARG A 49 0.57 -14.40 9.42
CA ARG A 49 -0.78 -14.80 8.96
C ARG A 49 -1.56 -13.59 8.45
N ALA A 50 -1.58 -12.49 9.20
CA ALA A 50 -2.25 -11.26 8.78
C ALA A 50 -1.69 -10.70 7.47
N LYS A 51 -0.37 -10.79 7.25
CA LYS A 51 0.25 -10.32 6.00
C LYS A 51 -0.06 -11.23 4.81
N LEU A 52 -0.09 -12.54 5.02
CA LEU A 52 -0.40 -13.53 3.98
C LEU A 52 -1.90 -13.57 3.62
N ASP A 53 -2.75 -13.13 4.53
CA ASP A 53 -4.20 -13.04 4.35
C ASP A 53 -4.63 -11.78 3.60
N GLN A 54 -3.71 -10.85 3.32
CA GLN A 54 -4.01 -9.66 2.54
C GLN A 54 -4.33 -10.06 1.09
N PRO A 55 -5.46 -9.59 0.53
CA PRO A 55 -5.80 -9.88 -0.85
C PRO A 55 -4.81 -9.21 -1.81
N LEU A 56 -4.51 -9.90 -2.91
CA LEU A 56 -3.73 -9.37 -4.02
C LEU A 56 -4.70 -9.02 -5.15
N ALA A 57 -4.69 -7.76 -5.57
CA ALA A 57 -5.43 -7.35 -6.76
C ALA A 57 -4.78 -7.93 -8.01
N LEU A 58 -5.59 -8.43 -8.93
CA LEU A 58 -5.16 -8.91 -10.24
C LEU A 58 -5.42 -7.81 -11.29
N GLY A 59 -4.75 -7.93 -12.44
CA GLY A 59 -4.85 -6.97 -13.53
C GLY A 59 -4.01 -5.71 -13.35
N TYR A 60 -3.60 -5.16 -14.48
CA TYR A 60 -2.85 -3.90 -14.59
C TYR A 60 -3.01 -3.27 -15.99
N CYS A 61 -4.00 -3.72 -16.75
CA CYS A 61 -4.25 -3.34 -18.13
C CYS A 61 -5.76 -3.31 -18.34
N ASN A 62 -6.35 -2.13 -18.46
CA ASN A 62 -7.77 -1.99 -18.75
C ASN A 62 -8.02 -0.86 -19.74
N VAL A 63 -9.20 -0.91 -20.34
CA VAL A 63 -9.79 0.18 -21.12
C VAL A 63 -11.18 0.40 -20.57
N GLY A 64 -11.58 1.66 -20.52
CA GLY A 64 -12.91 2.03 -20.09
C GLY A 64 -13.22 3.49 -20.41
N THR A 65 -14.38 3.93 -19.95
CA THR A 65 -14.85 5.31 -20.12
C THR A 65 -14.74 6.06 -18.80
N ILE A 66 -14.30 7.31 -18.84
CA ILE A 66 -14.26 8.15 -17.65
C ILE A 66 -15.70 8.47 -17.21
N ILE A 67 -16.06 8.07 -15.99
CA ILE A 67 -17.36 8.39 -15.37
C ILE A 67 -17.26 9.57 -14.40
N GLU A 68 -16.07 9.82 -13.84
CA GLU A 68 -15.78 10.92 -12.92
C GLU A 68 -14.32 11.36 -13.09
N ALA A 69 -14.06 12.66 -13.02
CA ALA A 69 -12.72 13.25 -13.14
C ALA A 69 -12.36 14.01 -11.85
N GLY A 70 -11.17 13.74 -11.31
CA GLY A 70 -10.68 14.39 -10.10
C GLY A 70 -10.28 15.86 -10.31
N SER A 71 -10.15 16.60 -9.22
CA SER A 71 -9.60 17.96 -9.26
C SER A 71 -8.18 17.94 -9.85
N GLY A 72 -7.93 18.74 -10.89
CA GLY A 72 -6.60 18.85 -11.52
C GLY A 72 -6.38 17.96 -12.75
N THR A 73 -7.36 17.16 -13.19
CA THR A 73 -7.27 16.33 -14.40
C THR A 73 -7.95 16.98 -15.61
N SER A 74 -7.68 18.26 -15.86
CA SER A 74 -8.39 19.08 -16.88
C SER A 74 -8.23 18.59 -18.32
N HIS A 75 -7.25 17.74 -18.60
CA HIS A 75 -7.04 17.12 -19.91
C HIS A 75 -7.98 15.92 -20.17
N PHE A 76 -8.61 15.37 -19.14
CA PHE A 76 -9.59 14.29 -19.23
C PHE A 76 -11.02 14.81 -19.02
N ARG A 77 -11.98 14.21 -19.73
CA ARG A 77 -13.41 14.54 -19.65
C ARG A 77 -14.22 13.28 -19.41
N VAL A 78 -15.33 13.43 -18.68
CA VAL A 78 -16.34 12.37 -18.59
C VAL A 78 -16.78 11.98 -20.01
N GLY A 79 -16.82 10.68 -20.29
CA GLY A 79 -17.08 10.14 -21.62
C GLY A 79 -15.84 9.83 -22.47
N ASP A 80 -14.64 10.32 -22.09
CA ASP A 80 -13.41 9.94 -22.81
C ASP A 80 -13.13 8.44 -22.65
N ARG A 81 -12.78 7.77 -23.75
CA ARG A 81 -12.19 6.42 -23.73
C ARG A 81 -10.73 6.50 -23.28
N VAL A 82 -10.34 5.71 -22.30
CA VAL A 82 -8.98 5.69 -21.75
C VAL A 82 -8.46 4.28 -21.56
N ALA A 83 -7.18 4.08 -21.86
CA ALA A 83 -6.41 2.94 -21.41
C ALA A 83 -5.70 3.31 -20.11
N SER A 84 -5.72 2.44 -19.10
CA SER A 84 -5.09 2.74 -17.81
C SER A 84 -4.37 1.55 -17.19
N ASN A 85 -3.43 1.86 -16.30
CA ASN A 85 -2.76 0.90 -15.43
C ASN A 85 -3.53 0.74 -14.10
N GLY A 86 -4.79 0.31 -14.20
CA GLY A 86 -5.62 -0.07 -13.07
C GLY A 86 -5.80 -1.59 -12.96
N GLY A 87 -6.23 -2.04 -11.78
CA GLY A 87 -6.60 -3.45 -11.56
C GLY A 87 -7.80 -3.88 -12.42
N HIS A 88 -8.04 -5.20 -12.50
CA HIS A 88 -9.26 -5.73 -13.10
C HIS A 88 -10.45 -5.47 -12.18
N ALA A 89 -11.34 -4.56 -12.58
CA ALA A 89 -12.59 -4.25 -11.91
C ALA A 89 -13.54 -3.54 -12.89
N GLY A 90 -14.86 -3.57 -12.61
CA GLY A 90 -15.83 -2.81 -13.41
C GLY A 90 -15.67 -1.29 -13.27
N ILE A 91 -15.13 -0.82 -12.15
CA ILE A 91 -14.77 0.59 -11.91
C ILE A 91 -13.41 0.63 -11.22
N VAL A 92 -12.53 1.52 -11.69
CA VAL A 92 -11.20 1.76 -11.11
C VAL A 92 -10.96 3.26 -10.90
N ALA A 93 -10.28 3.60 -9.80
CA ALA A 93 -9.72 4.93 -9.58
C ALA A 93 -8.23 4.88 -9.88
N VAL A 94 -7.78 5.62 -10.89
CA VAL A 94 -6.40 5.60 -11.39
C VAL A 94 -5.89 7.03 -11.53
N SER A 95 -4.61 7.26 -11.24
CA SER A 95 -3.97 8.55 -11.48
C SER A 95 -4.00 8.90 -12.96
N ALA A 96 -4.18 10.20 -13.27
CA ALA A 96 -4.14 10.70 -14.63
C ALA A 96 -2.84 10.30 -15.35
N ASN A 97 -1.71 10.35 -14.65
CA ASN A 97 -0.38 9.96 -15.14
C ASN A 97 -0.22 8.46 -15.44
N LEU A 98 -1.21 7.64 -15.07
CA LEU A 98 -1.28 6.21 -15.38
C LEU A 98 -2.44 5.88 -16.32
N SER A 99 -2.92 6.89 -17.05
CA SER A 99 -4.03 6.78 -18.01
C SER A 99 -3.70 7.56 -19.28
N ALA A 100 -4.15 7.09 -20.45
CA ALA A 100 -4.01 7.79 -21.73
C ALA A 100 -5.29 7.67 -22.54
N LYS A 101 -5.65 8.72 -23.29
CA LYS A 101 -6.85 8.71 -24.15
C LYS A 101 -6.66 7.75 -25.31
N VAL A 102 -7.68 6.94 -25.57
CA VAL A 102 -7.69 6.01 -26.70
C VAL A 102 -8.13 6.76 -27.96
N PRO A 103 -7.35 6.76 -29.05
CA PRO A 103 -7.77 7.33 -30.32
C PRO A 103 -8.99 6.63 -30.90
N ASP A 104 -9.84 7.35 -31.64
CA ASP A 104 -11.07 6.79 -32.22
C ASP A 104 -10.82 5.62 -33.17
N SER A 105 -9.67 5.61 -33.85
CA SER A 105 -9.26 4.53 -34.77
C SER A 105 -8.78 3.26 -34.05
N VAL A 106 -8.54 3.31 -32.73
CA VAL A 106 -8.05 2.17 -31.95
C VAL A 106 -9.24 1.54 -31.22
N SER A 107 -9.44 0.23 -31.41
CA SER A 107 -10.48 -0.53 -30.70
C SER A 107 -10.15 -0.69 -29.21
N ASP A 108 -11.16 -0.92 -28.36
CA ASP A 108 -10.93 -1.18 -26.93
C ASP A 108 -10.09 -2.44 -26.71
N GLU A 109 -10.30 -3.46 -27.53
CA GLU A 109 -9.49 -4.69 -27.50
C GLU A 109 -8.01 -4.40 -27.74
N ALA A 110 -7.70 -3.53 -28.71
CA ALA A 110 -6.33 -3.16 -29.01
C ALA A 110 -5.73 -2.27 -27.92
N ALA A 111 -6.48 -1.25 -27.49
CA ALA A 111 -6.06 -0.33 -26.44
C ALA A 111 -5.78 -1.04 -25.10
N ALA A 112 -6.37 -2.21 -24.84
CA ALA A 112 -6.08 -3.00 -23.65
C ALA A 112 -4.62 -3.50 -23.57
N PHE A 113 -3.87 -3.47 -24.68
CA PHE A 113 -2.45 -3.83 -24.73
C PHE A 113 -1.52 -2.64 -24.43
N THR A 114 -2.03 -1.43 -24.24
CA THR A 114 -1.24 -0.19 -24.10
C THR A 114 -0.14 -0.29 -23.06
N VAL A 115 -0.47 -0.76 -21.85
CA VAL A 115 0.51 -0.86 -20.75
C VAL A 115 1.59 -1.91 -21.06
N LEU A 116 1.24 -3.03 -21.71
CA LEU A 116 2.23 -4.03 -22.15
C LEU A 116 3.12 -3.48 -23.27
N GLY A 117 2.54 -2.78 -24.24
CA GLY A 117 3.29 -2.12 -25.30
C GLY A 117 4.29 -1.12 -24.73
N ALA A 118 3.91 -0.41 -23.66
CA ALA A 118 4.80 0.54 -22.99
C ALA A 118 5.96 -0.14 -22.26
N ILE A 119 5.74 -1.33 -21.70
CA ILE A 119 6.82 -2.15 -21.11
C ILE A 119 7.81 -2.59 -22.21
N ALA A 120 7.30 -3.04 -23.36
CA ALA A 120 8.13 -3.39 -24.51
C ALA A 120 8.91 -2.16 -25.05
N LEU A 121 8.21 -1.04 -25.23
CA LEU A 121 8.78 0.22 -25.73
C LEU A 121 9.86 0.77 -24.81
N GLN A 122 9.70 0.66 -23.49
CA GLN A 122 10.72 1.07 -22.54
C GLN A 122 12.02 0.27 -22.71
N GLY A 123 11.92 -1.03 -22.99
CA GLY A 123 13.09 -1.85 -23.30
C GLY A 123 13.86 -1.33 -24.52
N ILE A 124 13.14 -0.93 -25.57
CA ILE A 124 13.71 -0.34 -26.78
C ILE A 124 14.33 1.03 -26.48
N ARG A 125 13.66 1.87 -25.68
CA ARG A 125 14.18 3.20 -25.30
C ARG A 125 15.48 3.13 -24.51
N LEU A 126 15.68 2.09 -23.70
CA LEU A 126 16.96 1.85 -23.00
C LEU A 126 18.05 1.30 -23.91
N ALA A 127 17.68 0.52 -24.93
CA ALA A 127 18.63 0.05 -25.93
C ALA A 127 19.07 1.16 -26.89
N GLU A 128 18.29 2.24 -27.03
CA GLU A 128 18.57 3.39 -27.90
C GLU A 128 18.98 2.98 -29.33
N PRO A 129 18.25 2.08 -30.01
CA PRO A 129 18.69 1.61 -31.31
C PRO A 129 18.59 2.72 -32.36
N THR A 130 19.37 2.61 -33.43
CA THR A 130 19.30 3.52 -34.57
C THR A 130 18.84 2.79 -35.84
N LEU A 131 18.43 3.56 -36.85
CA LEU A 131 17.90 3.02 -38.11
C LEU A 131 18.90 2.04 -38.75
N GLY A 132 18.44 0.83 -39.06
CA GLY A 132 19.25 -0.21 -39.71
C GLY A 132 20.04 -1.12 -38.77
N GLU A 133 20.06 -0.84 -37.46
CA GLU A 133 20.71 -1.72 -36.48
C GLU A 133 20.06 -3.10 -36.40
N THR A 134 20.87 -4.09 -36.02
CA THR A 134 20.48 -5.48 -35.82
C THR A 134 20.20 -5.74 -34.34
N VAL A 135 18.97 -6.17 -34.03
CA VAL A 135 18.53 -6.39 -32.66
C VAL A 135 17.98 -7.80 -32.51
N ALA A 136 18.45 -8.55 -31.51
CA ALA A 136 17.89 -9.85 -31.15
C ALA A 136 16.85 -9.71 -30.02
N VAL A 137 15.76 -10.47 -30.09
CA VAL A 137 14.74 -10.57 -29.04
C VAL A 137 14.69 -12.01 -28.55
N ILE A 138 15.10 -12.24 -27.30
CA ILE A 138 15.11 -13.57 -26.67
C ILE A 138 13.84 -13.73 -25.83
N GLY A 139 12.97 -14.66 -26.24
CA GLY A 139 11.64 -14.89 -25.68
C GLY A 139 10.56 -14.12 -26.43
N LEU A 140 9.75 -14.82 -27.21
CA LEU A 140 8.68 -14.30 -28.07
C LEU A 140 7.29 -14.50 -27.44
N GLY A 141 7.18 -14.33 -26.12
CA GLY A 141 5.89 -14.13 -25.47
C GLY A 141 5.25 -12.79 -25.85
N LEU A 142 4.19 -12.38 -25.14
CA LEU A 142 3.49 -11.12 -25.41
C LEU A 142 4.42 -9.90 -25.54
N ILE A 143 5.28 -9.65 -24.54
CA ILE A 143 6.22 -8.52 -24.55
C ILE A 143 7.21 -8.65 -25.70
N GLY A 144 7.72 -9.86 -25.97
CA GLY A 144 8.64 -10.11 -27.06
C GLY A 144 8.03 -9.83 -28.44
N LEU A 145 6.81 -10.28 -28.69
CA LEU A 145 6.09 -10.05 -29.96
C LEU A 145 5.77 -8.56 -30.17
N LEU A 146 5.38 -7.84 -29.10
CA LEU A 146 5.23 -6.38 -29.15
C LEU A 146 6.58 -5.68 -29.43
N THR A 147 7.66 -6.16 -28.82
CA THR A 147 9.02 -5.63 -29.01
C THR A 147 9.49 -5.81 -30.46
N VAL A 148 9.22 -6.98 -31.07
CA VAL A 148 9.53 -7.25 -32.48
C VAL A 148 8.87 -6.20 -33.38
N GLN A 149 7.56 -5.99 -33.24
CA GLN A 149 6.83 -5.03 -34.07
C GLN A 149 7.35 -3.61 -33.90
N LEU A 150 7.56 -3.17 -32.65
CA LEU A 150 8.07 -1.83 -32.36
C LEU A 150 9.50 -1.60 -32.88
N LEU A 151 10.39 -2.60 -32.80
CA LEU A 151 11.73 -2.54 -33.38
C LEU A 151 11.70 -2.48 -34.91
N ARG A 152 10.83 -3.28 -35.54
CA ARG A 152 10.63 -3.24 -37.00
C ARG A 152 10.11 -1.89 -37.44
N ALA A 153 9.16 -1.33 -36.70
CA ALA A 153 8.67 0.01 -36.96
C ALA A 153 9.76 1.08 -36.72
N HIS A 154 10.64 0.91 -35.73
CA HIS A 154 11.83 1.76 -35.53
C HIS A 154 12.86 1.66 -36.68
N GLY A 155 12.68 0.73 -37.62
CA GLY A 155 13.57 0.52 -38.76
C GLY A 155 14.77 -0.38 -38.45
N CYS A 156 14.71 -1.15 -37.36
CA CYS A 156 15.72 -2.16 -37.04
C CYS A 156 15.49 -3.45 -37.85
N ARG A 157 16.56 -4.21 -38.05
CA ARG A 157 16.48 -5.63 -38.41
C ARG A 157 16.32 -6.44 -37.14
N VAL A 158 15.34 -7.34 -37.08
CA VAL A 158 15.01 -8.08 -35.85
C VAL A 158 15.22 -9.58 -36.03
N LEU A 159 15.92 -10.20 -35.08
CA LEU A 159 16.05 -11.65 -34.93
C LEU A 159 15.29 -12.12 -33.69
N GLY A 160 14.25 -12.93 -33.84
CA GLY A 160 13.46 -13.48 -32.74
C GLY A 160 13.89 -14.90 -32.36
N LEU A 161 14.05 -15.19 -31.07
CA LEU A 161 14.44 -16.51 -30.56
C LEU A 161 13.41 -17.00 -29.55
N ASP A 162 12.82 -18.16 -29.78
CA ASP A 162 11.87 -18.82 -28.86
C ASP A 162 11.84 -20.33 -29.15
N PRO A 163 11.52 -21.18 -28.15
CA PRO A 163 11.30 -22.61 -28.39
C PRO A 163 9.91 -22.94 -28.96
N ASP A 164 8.95 -22.01 -29.01
CA ASP A 164 7.57 -22.27 -29.47
C ASP A 164 7.39 -21.90 -30.96
N PRO A 165 7.15 -22.88 -31.86
CA PRO A 165 6.95 -22.64 -33.28
C PRO A 165 5.81 -21.68 -33.62
N ALA A 166 4.74 -21.64 -32.82
CA ALA A 166 3.61 -20.75 -33.08
C ALA A 166 3.99 -19.27 -32.84
N ARG A 167 4.83 -19.02 -31.82
CA ARG A 167 5.35 -17.66 -31.53
C ARG A 167 6.37 -17.23 -32.57
N LEU A 168 7.20 -18.15 -33.06
CA LEU A 168 8.12 -17.89 -34.16
C LEU A 168 7.36 -17.52 -35.45
N ALA A 169 6.28 -18.24 -35.76
CA ALA A 169 5.43 -17.92 -36.91
C ALA A 169 4.82 -16.51 -36.82
N LEU A 170 4.32 -16.13 -35.64
CA LEU A 170 3.83 -14.77 -35.38
C LEU A 170 4.94 -13.72 -35.55
N ALA A 171 6.10 -13.92 -34.91
CA ALA A 171 7.23 -12.99 -35.04
C ALA A 171 7.70 -12.83 -36.50
N SER A 172 7.70 -13.92 -37.28
CA SER A 172 8.02 -13.89 -38.71
C SER A 172 6.98 -13.11 -39.51
N SER A 173 5.68 -13.27 -39.20
CA SER A 173 4.61 -12.47 -39.82
C SER A 173 4.73 -10.96 -39.54
N PHE A 174 5.33 -10.60 -38.40
CA PHE A 174 5.68 -9.22 -38.06
C PHE A 174 7.01 -8.74 -38.65
N GLY A 175 7.68 -9.57 -39.46
CA GLY A 175 8.87 -9.21 -40.21
C GLY A 175 10.20 -9.45 -39.48
N ALA A 176 10.23 -10.29 -38.43
CA ALA A 176 11.49 -10.79 -37.87
C ALA A 176 12.03 -12.00 -38.64
N GLU A 177 13.35 -12.12 -38.71
CA GLU A 177 14.00 -13.42 -38.92
C GLU A 177 13.92 -14.20 -37.60
N VAL A 178 13.80 -15.53 -37.63
CA VAL A 178 13.49 -16.31 -36.42
C VAL A 178 14.39 -17.53 -36.24
N VAL A 179 14.66 -17.91 -34.99
CA VAL A 179 15.46 -19.08 -34.61
C VAL A 179 14.66 -19.97 -33.67
N ASP A 180 14.45 -21.22 -34.08
CA ASP A 180 13.79 -22.24 -33.26
C ASP A 180 14.80 -22.92 -32.33
N LEU A 181 14.67 -22.61 -31.04
CA LEU A 181 15.53 -23.15 -29.99
C LEU A 181 15.20 -24.62 -29.64
N SER A 182 14.00 -25.09 -29.98
CA SER A 182 13.58 -26.48 -29.75
C SER A 182 14.12 -27.43 -30.83
N ALA A 183 14.37 -26.91 -32.03
CA ALA A 183 14.88 -27.68 -33.17
C ALA A 183 16.40 -27.92 -33.15
N GLY A 184 17.09 -27.60 -32.05
CA GLY A 184 18.54 -27.78 -31.93
C GLY A 184 19.38 -26.79 -32.75
N SER A 185 18.80 -25.69 -33.21
CA SER A 185 19.53 -24.62 -33.91
C SER A 185 20.52 -23.95 -32.97
N ASP A 186 21.72 -23.62 -33.47
CA ASP A 186 22.70 -22.85 -32.69
C ASP A 186 22.37 -21.34 -32.78
N PRO A 187 21.85 -20.73 -31.70
CA PRO A 187 21.43 -19.33 -31.72
C PRO A 187 22.59 -18.36 -31.98
N LEU A 188 23.82 -18.72 -31.62
CA LEU A 188 24.98 -17.86 -31.83
C LEU A 188 25.38 -17.84 -33.30
N ARG A 189 25.36 -19.01 -33.95
CA ARG A 189 25.64 -19.12 -35.39
C ARG A 189 24.57 -18.40 -36.23
N GLU A 190 23.31 -18.54 -35.86
CA GLU A 190 22.22 -17.83 -36.54
C GLU A 190 22.31 -16.31 -36.35
N ALA A 191 22.64 -15.84 -35.14
CA ALA A 191 22.88 -14.43 -34.88
C ALA A 191 24.10 -13.88 -35.65
N ALA A 192 25.17 -14.66 -35.78
CA ALA A 192 26.33 -14.31 -36.61
C ALA A 192 25.92 -14.16 -38.08
N ARG A 193 25.23 -15.15 -38.66
CA ARG A 193 24.73 -15.08 -40.04
C ARG A 193 23.82 -13.86 -40.26
N PHE A 194 22.86 -13.65 -39.36
CA PHE A 194 21.92 -12.52 -39.40
C PHE A 194 22.62 -11.15 -39.39
N SER A 195 23.65 -11.03 -38.54
CA SER A 195 24.47 -9.82 -38.37
C SER A 195 25.62 -9.70 -39.38
N ARG A 196 25.74 -10.63 -40.34
CA ARG A 196 26.84 -10.68 -41.31
C ARG A 196 28.22 -10.80 -40.63
N ASP A 197 28.28 -11.67 -39.62
CA ASP A 197 29.43 -12.00 -38.78
C ASP A 197 29.99 -10.82 -37.97
N ARG A 198 29.17 -9.78 -37.74
CA ARG A 198 29.56 -8.60 -36.93
C ARG A 198 29.10 -8.70 -35.47
N GLY A 199 28.17 -9.60 -35.17
CA GLY A 199 27.42 -9.62 -33.91
C GLY A 199 26.26 -8.63 -33.94
N VAL A 200 25.24 -8.85 -33.10
CA VAL A 200 24.06 -7.96 -33.02
C VAL A 200 24.37 -6.72 -32.17
N ASP A 201 23.78 -5.59 -32.55
CA ASP A 201 24.02 -4.29 -31.92
C ASP A 201 23.32 -4.15 -30.56
N ALA A 202 22.20 -4.84 -30.40
CA ALA A 202 21.48 -4.93 -29.14
C ALA A 202 20.73 -6.26 -28.96
N VAL A 203 20.45 -6.61 -27.71
CA VAL A 203 19.62 -7.76 -27.35
C VAL A 203 18.57 -7.32 -26.31
N ILE A 204 17.30 -7.59 -26.60
CA ILE A 204 16.19 -7.45 -25.65
C ILE A 204 15.84 -8.84 -25.11
N ILE A 205 16.01 -9.05 -23.81
CA ILE A 205 15.65 -10.30 -23.14
C ILE A 205 14.24 -10.15 -22.56
N ALA A 206 13.25 -10.76 -23.21
CA ALA A 206 11.86 -10.82 -22.77
C ALA A 206 11.45 -12.20 -22.22
N ALA A 207 12.39 -13.15 -22.16
CA ALA A 207 12.20 -14.48 -21.61
C ALA A 207 11.95 -14.47 -20.08
N SER A 208 11.27 -15.52 -19.60
CA SER A 208 11.02 -15.79 -18.18
C SER A 208 11.56 -17.16 -17.79
N THR A 209 12.67 -17.23 -17.04
CA THR A 209 13.33 -18.48 -16.61
C THR A 209 14.20 -18.25 -15.37
N GLU A 210 14.54 -19.30 -14.61
CA GLU A 210 15.55 -19.19 -13.54
C GLU A 210 16.99 -19.27 -14.07
N SER A 211 17.17 -19.76 -15.30
CA SER A 211 18.49 -19.93 -15.93
C SER A 211 19.15 -18.59 -16.26
N SER A 212 20.49 -18.54 -16.21
CA SER A 212 21.26 -17.39 -16.72
C SER A 212 21.60 -17.51 -18.21
N ALA A 213 21.19 -18.60 -18.87
CA ALA A 213 21.49 -18.86 -20.28
C ALA A 213 21.07 -17.72 -21.24
N PRO A 214 19.89 -17.06 -21.09
CA PRO A 214 19.54 -15.92 -21.95
C PRO A 214 20.55 -14.77 -21.89
N VAL A 215 21.12 -14.49 -20.71
CA VAL A 215 22.09 -13.40 -20.54
C VAL A 215 23.45 -13.80 -21.12
N SER A 216 23.89 -15.04 -20.90
CA SER A 216 25.12 -15.56 -21.51
C SER A 216 25.03 -15.59 -23.04
N GLN A 217 23.90 -16.05 -23.59
CA GLN A 217 23.64 -16.04 -25.04
C GLN A 217 23.63 -14.62 -25.60
N ALA A 218 22.96 -13.67 -24.92
CA ALA A 218 22.95 -12.27 -25.31
C ALA A 218 24.38 -11.69 -25.39
N ALA A 219 25.22 -11.94 -24.37
CA ALA A 219 26.60 -11.48 -24.35
C ALA A 219 27.44 -12.10 -25.48
N ALA A 220 27.25 -13.39 -25.74
CA ALA A 220 27.98 -14.10 -26.79
C ALA A 220 27.59 -13.63 -28.21
N MET A 221 26.32 -13.29 -28.47
CA MET A 221 25.86 -12.83 -29.80
C MET A 221 26.09 -11.34 -30.08
N CYS A 222 26.28 -10.52 -29.05
CA CYS A 222 26.53 -9.09 -29.22
C CYS A 222 27.83 -8.79 -29.97
N SER A 223 27.83 -7.70 -30.73
CA SER A 223 29.03 -7.02 -31.23
C SER A 223 29.79 -6.34 -30.08
N LYS A 224 31.00 -5.81 -30.36
CA LYS A 224 31.70 -4.95 -29.39
C LYS A 224 30.85 -3.72 -29.10
N ARG A 225 30.69 -3.39 -27.81
CA ARG A 225 29.83 -2.34 -27.26
C ARG A 225 28.34 -2.57 -27.47
N GLY A 226 27.95 -3.82 -27.69
CA GLY A 226 26.54 -4.22 -27.73
C GLY A 226 25.81 -3.91 -26.42
N ARG A 227 24.50 -3.67 -26.55
CA ARG A 227 23.61 -3.27 -25.45
C ARG A 227 22.63 -4.38 -25.13
N ILE A 228 22.60 -4.82 -23.88
CA ILE A 228 21.70 -5.88 -23.42
C ILE A 228 20.70 -5.29 -22.44
N VAL A 229 19.41 -5.37 -22.78
CA VAL A 229 18.31 -4.90 -21.92
C VAL A 229 17.46 -6.07 -21.47
N LEU A 230 17.38 -6.28 -20.16
CA LEU A 230 16.49 -7.27 -19.56
C LEU A 230 15.11 -6.64 -19.28
N VAL A 231 14.07 -7.13 -19.95
CA VAL A 231 12.66 -6.76 -19.72
C VAL A 231 11.91 -7.88 -18.99
N GLY A 232 12.25 -9.14 -19.28
CA GLY A 232 11.70 -10.32 -18.63
C GLY A 232 12.34 -10.63 -17.27
N VAL A 233 12.30 -11.91 -16.87
CA VAL A 233 12.85 -12.40 -15.59
C VAL A 233 13.79 -13.56 -15.89
N THR A 234 15.09 -13.40 -15.63
CA THR A 234 16.10 -14.43 -15.90
C THR A 234 17.13 -14.50 -14.78
N GLY A 235 17.86 -15.60 -14.67
CA GLY A 235 19.06 -15.67 -13.83
C GLY A 235 20.11 -14.63 -14.26
N LEU A 236 20.80 -14.02 -13.29
CA LEU A 236 21.70 -12.89 -13.51
C LEU A 236 23.18 -13.20 -13.24
N GLN A 237 23.62 -14.45 -13.43
CA GLN A 237 25.05 -14.77 -13.34
C GLN A 237 25.77 -14.30 -14.60
N LEU A 238 26.55 -13.22 -14.48
CA LEU A 238 27.28 -12.62 -15.59
C LEU A 238 28.70 -13.20 -15.71
N SER A 239 29.10 -13.58 -16.92
CA SER A 239 30.49 -13.94 -17.23
C SER A 239 31.32 -12.67 -17.40
N ARG A 240 32.34 -12.49 -16.54
CA ARG A 240 33.25 -11.34 -16.67
C ARG A 240 33.96 -11.35 -18.03
N ALA A 241 34.35 -12.51 -18.54
CA ALA A 241 35.10 -12.62 -19.80
C ALA A 241 34.27 -12.06 -20.97
N ASP A 242 33.05 -12.53 -21.12
CA ASP A 242 32.14 -12.18 -22.22
C ASP A 242 31.83 -10.68 -22.25
N PHE A 243 31.60 -10.09 -21.06
CA PHE A 243 31.28 -8.67 -20.92
C PHE A 243 32.51 -7.77 -21.08
N TYR A 244 33.65 -8.18 -20.53
CA TYR A 244 34.86 -7.37 -20.52
C TYR A 244 35.50 -7.26 -21.92
N GLU A 245 35.61 -8.38 -22.64
CA GLU A 245 36.29 -8.40 -23.96
C GLU A 245 35.57 -7.54 -24.99
N LYS A 246 34.24 -7.45 -24.89
CA LYS A 246 33.40 -6.70 -25.82
C LYS A 246 32.96 -5.35 -25.29
N GLU A 247 33.31 -4.95 -24.06
CA GLU A 247 32.80 -3.72 -23.41
C GLU A 247 31.25 -3.63 -23.44
N LEU A 248 30.56 -4.73 -23.11
CA LEU A 248 29.10 -4.77 -23.17
C LEU A 248 28.43 -3.96 -22.06
N SER A 249 27.28 -3.38 -22.37
CA SER A 249 26.38 -2.80 -21.36
C SER A 249 25.23 -3.75 -21.04
N PHE A 250 24.84 -3.78 -19.76
CA PHE A 250 23.68 -4.51 -19.29
C PHE A 250 22.80 -3.61 -18.44
N GLN A 251 21.51 -3.56 -18.76
CA GLN A 251 20.54 -2.77 -18.00
C GLN A 251 19.25 -3.56 -17.78
N VAL A 252 18.65 -3.42 -16.60
CA VAL A 252 17.33 -3.97 -16.30
C VAL A 252 16.28 -2.89 -16.51
N SER A 253 15.27 -3.19 -17.33
CA SER A 253 14.15 -2.29 -17.60
C SER A 253 13.19 -2.24 -16.42
N CYS A 254 12.82 -1.02 -16.01
CA CYS A 254 11.83 -0.81 -14.96
C CYS A 254 10.42 -0.67 -15.57
N SER A 255 9.79 -1.78 -15.92
CA SER A 255 8.41 -1.82 -16.46
C SER A 255 8.23 -0.84 -17.63
N TYR A 256 7.27 0.09 -17.56
CA TYR A 256 6.97 1.13 -18.55
C TYR A 256 7.77 2.43 -18.35
N GLY A 257 8.85 2.41 -17.57
CA GLY A 257 9.84 3.49 -17.50
C GLY A 257 9.61 4.55 -16.41
N PRO A 258 10.15 5.76 -16.61
CA PRO A 258 10.09 6.86 -15.64
C PRO A 258 8.68 7.15 -15.11
N GLY A 259 8.58 7.36 -13.81
CA GLY A 259 7.32 7.44 -13.06
C GLY A 259 6.98 6.16 -12.31
N ARG A 260 7.42 4.98 -12.79
CA ARG A 260 7.23 3.73 -12.04
C ARG A 260 7.99 3.77 -10.71
N TYR A 261 7.32 3.37 -9.62
CA TYR A 261 7.85 3.42 -8.26
C TYR A 261 8.15 4.83 -7.73
N ASP A 262 7.61 5.86 -8.36
CA ASP A 262 7.62 7.22 -7.84
C ASP A 262 6.21 7.58 -7.32
N PRO A 263 6.00 7.65 -5.99
CA PRO A 263 4.71 8.01 -5.42
C PRO A 263 4.21 9.40 -5.80
N ALA A 264 5.11 10.37 -6.09
CA ALA A 264 4.70 11.69 -6.54
C ALA A 264 4.03 11.59 -7.93
N TYR A 265 4.58 10.75 -8.81
CA TYR A 265 4.02 10.51 -10.12
C TYR A 265 2.78 9.61 -10.08
N GLU A 266 2.87 8.41 -9.49
CA GLU A 266 1.82 7.39 -9.52
C GLU A 266 0.63 7.72 -8.63
N ALA A 267 0.86 8.27 -7.43
CA ALA A 267 -0.20 8.49 -6.45
C ALA A 267 -0.64 9.96 -6.37
N LYS A 268 0.29 10.92 -6.53
CA LYS A 268 -0.03 12.36 -6.46
C LYS A 268 -0.28 13.00 -7.83
N GLY A 269 -0.07 12.28 -8.93
CA GLY A 269 -0.28 12.81 -10.28
C GLY A 269 0.67 13.95 -10.68
N GLN A 270 1.83 14.06 -10.03
CA GLN A 270 2.84 15.08 -10.33
C GLN A 270 3.72 14.57 -11.49
N ASP A 271 3.53 15.10 -12.70
CA ASP A 271 4.36 14.74 -13.85
C ASP A 271 5.76 15.41 -13.77
N TYR A 272 6.72 14.82 -14.46
CA TYR A 272 8.05 15.37 -14.63
C TYR A 272 8.03 16.47 -15.69
N PRO A 273 8.88 17.50 -15.55
CA PRO A 273 9.09 18.48 -16.61
C PRO A 273 9.43 17.81 -17.94
N ALA A 274 8.61 18.03 -18.97
CA ALA A 274 8.68 17.29 -20.23
C ALA A 274 10.04 17.43 -20.94
N GLY A 275 10.73 18.56 -20.78
CA GLY A 275 12.06 18.81 -21.34
C GLY A 275 13.20 18.04 -20.65
N PHE A 276 13.00 17.54 -19.43
CA PHE A 276 14.01 16.80 -18.66
C PHE A 276 13.77 15.29 -18.71
N VAL A 277 12.51 14.87 -18.59
CA VAL A 277 12.12 13.48 -18.73
C VAL A 277 11.12 13.42 -19.87
N ARG A 278 11.59 13.14 -21.09
CA ARG A 278 10.75 13.13 -22.29
C ARG A 278 9.72 12.00 -22.29
N TRP A 279 10.07 10.88 -21.67
CA TRP A 279 9.36 9.62 -21.81
C TRP A 279 8.97 9.07 -20.44
N THR A 280 7.79 9.44 -19.97
CA THR A 280 7.19 8.90 -18.73
C THR A 280 6.24 7.75 -19.06
N ALA A 281 5.71 7.08 -18.02
CA ALA A 281 4.71 6.03 -18.15
C ALA A 281 3.56 6.44 -19.09
N GLN A 282 2.91 7.59 -18.83
CA GLN A 282 1.82 8.08 -19.66
C GLN A 282 2.23 8.33 -21.12
N ARG A 283 3.38 8.97 -21.33
CA ARG A 283 3.88 9.27 -22.69
C ARG A 283 4.36 8.02 -23.44
N ASN A 284 4.70 6.94 -22.72
CA ASN A 284 4.84 5.61 -23.31
C ASN A 284 3.47 5.05 -23.72
N PHE A 285 2.40 5.25 -22.93
CA PHE A 285 1.04 4.81 -23.28
C PHE A 285 0.52 5.52 -24.53
N GLU A 286 0.67 6.84 -24.59
CA GLU A 286 0.32 7.65 -25.76
C GLU A 286 1.06 7.16 -27.01
N ALA A 287 2.38 7.01 -26.94
CA ALA A 287 3.18 6.53 -28.07
C ALA A 287 2.77 5.13 -28.56
N VAL A 288 2.33 4.24 -27.66
CA VAL A 288 1.85 2.90 -28.05
C VAL A 288 0.50 2.98 -28.73
N LEU A 289 -0.41 3.81 -28.23
CA LEU A 289 -1.72 4.06 -28.84
C LEU A 289 -1.57 4.69 -30.22
N ASP A 290 -0.65 5.65 -30.39
CA ASP A 290 -0.34 6.25 -31.69
C ASP A 290 0.17 5.18 -32.69
N MET A 291 1.03 4.25 -32.24
CA MET A 291 1.53 3.17 -33.09
C MET A 291 0.44 2.18 -33.50
N MET A 292 -0.56 1.94 -32.63
CA MET A 292 -1.76 1.16 -32.99
C MET A 292 -2.64 1.92 -33.98
N ALA A 293 -2.85 3.22 -33.76
CA ALA A 293 -3.64 4.07 -34.64
C ALA A 293 -3.04 4.16 -36.06
N ASP A 294 -1.71 4.21 -36.17
CA ASP A 294 -0.97 4.20 -37.43
C ASP A 294 -0.92 2.81 -38.10
N GLY A 295 -1.43 1.76 -37.44
CA GLY A 295 -1.36 0.38 -37.92
C GLY A 295 0.05 -0.24 -37.90
N ARG A 296 0.99 0.38 -37.20
CA ARG A 296 2.39 -0.09 -37.06
C ARG A 296 2.56 -1.09 -35.91
N LEU A 297 1.57 -1.18 -35.04
CA LEU A 297 1.48 -2.17 -33.97
C LEU A 297 0.12 -2.88 -34.07
N ASP A 298 0.12 -4.10 -34.59
CA ASP A 298 -1.06 -4.95 -34.68
C ASP A 298 -1.07 -5.96 -33.52
N VAL A 299 -2.08 -5.84 -32.67
CA VAL A 299 -2.27 -6.70 -31.50
C VAL A 299 -3.40 -7.72 -31.67
N ALA A 300 -4.17 -7.65 -32.77
CA ALA A 300 -5.26 -8.59 -32.99
C ALA A 300 -4.80 -10.06 -33.02
N PRO A 301 -3.67 -10.40 -33.68
CA PRO A 301 -3.11 -11.77 -33.64
C PRO A 301 -2.61 -12.21 -32.26
N LEU A 302 -2.42 -11.28 -31.32
CA LEU A 302 -1.92 -11.57 -29.97
C LEU A 302 -3.05 -11.92 -28.98
N ILE A 303 -4.31 -11.69 -29.36
CA ILE A 303 -5.48 -12.04 -28.56
C ILE A 303 -5.80 -13.51 -28.79
N SER A 304 -5.51 -14.36 -27.82
CA SER A 304 -5.79 -15.80 -27.93
C SER A 304 -7.17 -16.18 -27.41
N HIS A 305 -7.70 -15.49 -26.39
CA HIS A 305 -8.99 -15.81 -25.80
C HIS A 305 -9.75 -14.57 -25.35
N ARG A 306 -11.07 -14.68 -25.35
CA ARG A 306 -12.02 -13.68 -24.84
C ARG A 306 -12.97 -14.40 -23.89
N PHE A 307 -13.19 -13.82 -22.72
CA PHE A 307 -14.13 -14.32 -21.73
C PHE A 307 -14.98 -13.16 -21.22
N ALA A 308 -16.25 -13.43 -20.92
CA ALA A 308 -17.02 -12.51 -20.10
C ALA A 308 -16.45 -12.48 -18.67
N ILE A 309 -16.64 -11.38 -17.94
CA ILE A 309 -16.19 -11.27 -16.55
C ILE A 309 -16.81 -12.34 -15.64
N SER A 310 -18.03 -12.80 -15.97
CA SER A 310 -18.69 -13.93 -15.30
C SER A 310 -17.94 -15.25 -15.45
N GLU A 311 -17.05 -15.37 -16.44
CA GLU A 311 -16.24 -16.54 -16.74
C GLU A 311 -14.77 -16.36 -16.33
N ALA A 312 -14.45 -15.33 -15.54
CA ALA A 312 -13.07 -15.00 -15.18
C ALA A 312 -12.32 -16.16 -14.50
N GLU A 313 -13.00 -17.00 -13.72
CA GLU A 313 -12.37 -18.19 -13.12
C GLU A 313 -11.82 -19.15 -14.18
N GLN A 314 -12.51 -19.30 -15.30
CA GLN A 314 -12.05 -20.12 -16.43
C GLN A 314 -10.85 -19.47 -17.13
N ALA A 315 -10.90 -18.16 -17.34
CA ALA A 315 -9.79 -17.39 -17.92
C ALA A 315 -8.50 -17.53 -17.10
N TYR A 316 -8.60 -17.49 -15.76
CA TYR A 316 -7.45 -17.68 -14.87
C TYR A 316 -7.03 -19.15 -14.75
N ALA A 317 -7.95 -20.11 -14.82
CA ALA A 317 -7.63 -21.54 -14.85
C ALA A 317 -6.82 -21.92 -16.11
N LEU A 318 -7.10 -21.27 -17.25
CA LEU A 318 -6.35 -21.45 -18.49
C LEU A 318 -4.87 -21.14 -18.31
N LEU A 319 -4.51 -20.17 -17.45
CA LEU A 319 -3.11 -19.81 -17.22
C LEU A 319 -2.30 -20.93 -16.58
N ASP A 320 -2.93 -21.88 -15.89
CA ASP A 320 -2.27 -23.05 -15.29
C ASP A 320 -2.32 -24.29 -16.20
N SER A 321 -2.96 -24.20 -17.37
CA SER A 321 -3.02 -25.28 -18.35
C SER A 321 -1.85 -25.24 -19.33
N ASP A 322 -1.63 -26.35 -20.03
CA ASP A 322 -0.68 -26.43 -21.14
C ASP A 322 -1.20 -25.77 -22.43
N THR A 323 -2.42 -25.23 -22.42
CA THR A 323 -3.03 -24.59 -23.59
C THR A 323 -2.24 -23.32 -23.96
N PRO A 324 -1.78 -23.19 -25.22
CA PRO A 324 -1.06 -22.00 -25.68
C PRO A 324 -1.87 -20.73 -25.44
N THR A 325 -1.31 -19.84 -24.61
CA THR A 325 -1.99 -18.61 -24.18
C THR A 325 -1.06 -17.40 -24.33
N LEU A 326 -1.54 -16.38 -25.05
CA LEU A 326 -0.91 -15.06 -25.14
C LEU A 326 -1.77 -14.04 -24.39
N GLY A 327 -2.50 -13.17 -25.09
CA GLY A 327 -3.39 -12.18 -24.50
C GLY A 327 -4.78 -12.74 -24.27
N VAL A 328 -5.28 -12.60 -23.04
CA VAL A 328 -6.66 -12.95 -22.70
C VAL A 328 -7.43 -11.68 -22.36
N LEU A 329 -8.54 -11.45 -23.04
CA LEU A 329 -9.43 -10.32 -22.78
C LEU A 329 -10.57 -10.75 -21.86
N LEU A 330 -10.84 -9.91 -20.86
CA LEU A 330 -12.00 -10.01 -19.99
C LEU A 330 -12.93 -8.87 -20.36
N ASP A 331 -14.12 -9.20 -20.82
CA ASP A 331 -15.18 -8.24 -21.10
C ASP A 331 -16.01 -8.03 -19.83
N PHE A 332 -16.06 -6.79 -19.35
CA PHE A 332 -16.82 -6.41 -18.16
C PHE A 332 -18.29 -6.11 -18.46
N GLY A 333 -18.70 -6.13 -19.73
CA GLY A 333 -20.01 -5.71 -20.19
C GLY A 333 -20.13 -4.19 -20.19
N GLY A 334 -20.60 -3.62 -21.30
CA GLY A 334 -20.87 -2.19 -21.43
C GLY A 334 -22.16 -1.73 -20.75
N GLU A 335 -22.65 -2.43 -19.73
CA GLU A 335 -23.81 -1.94 -18.99
C GLU A 335 -23.42 -0.63 -18.29
N ASP A 336 -24.16 0.43 -18.59
CA ASP A 336 -24.13 1.72 -17.90
C ASP A 336 -24.25 1.44 -16.39
N THR A 337 -23.11 1.28 -15.74
CA THR A 337 -23.02 1.53 -14.31
C THR A 337 -23.11 3.04 -14.19
N ALA A 338 -24.34 3.56 -14.32
CA ALA A 338 -24.69 4.83 -13.72
C ALA A 338 -24.00 4.82 -12.36
N PRO A 339 -23.18 5.84 -12.03
CA PRO A 339 -22.46 5.87 -10.77
C PRO A 339 -23.46 5.48 -9.70
N PRO A 340 -23.18 4.44 -8.87
CA PRO A 340 -24.18 3.92 -7.95
C PRO A 340 -24.80 5.11 -7.26
N ALA A 341 -26.11 5.29 -7.47
CA ALA A 341 -26.80 6.51 -7.09
C ALA A 341 -26.35 6.86 -5.67
N ALA A 342 -25.81 8.07 -5.47
CA ALA A 342 -25.42 8.54 -4.15
C ALA A 342 -26.58 8.17 -3.22
N PRO A 343 -26.35 7.34 -2.18
CA PRO A 343 -27.46 6.83 -1.39
C PRO A 343 -28.22 8.05 -0.90
N ALA A 344 -29.50 8.10 -1.26
CA ALA A 344 -30.37 9.19 -0.87
C ALA A 344 -30.22 9.36 0.64
N ILE A 345 -29.80 10.55 1.07
CA ILE A 345 -29.75 10.91 2.48
C ILE A 345 -31.19 10.87 2.97
N LEU A 346 -31.59 9.73 3.53
CA LEU A 346 -32.82 9.62 4.27
C LEU A 346 -32.63 10.46 5.54
N SER A 347 -33.58 11.35 5.79
CA SER A 347 -33.65 12.19 6.99
C SER A 347 -33.30 11.40 8.26
N PRO A 348 -32.70 12.06 9.28
CA PRO A 348 -32.14 11.37 10.44
C PRO A 348 -33.21 10.57 11.16
N ALA A 349 -33.20 9.24 10.99
CA ALA A 349 -34.03 8.34 11.77
C ALA A 349 -33.23 7.84 12.98
N HIS A 350 -33.69 8.30 14.14
CA HIS A 350 -33.54 7.75 15.49
C HIS A 350 -32.46 6.69 15.73
N VAL A 351 -31.39 7.08 16.44
CA VAL A 351 -30.50 6.15 17.14
C VAL A 351 -31.36 5.27 18.05
N PRO A 352 -31.34 3.92 17.92
CA PRO A 352 -32.10 3.07 18.82
C PRO A 352 -31.70 3.37 20.27
N ALA A 353 -32.68 3.81 21.05
CA ALA A 353 -32.50 4.00 22.47
C ALA A 353 -32.34 2.63 23.14
N ASN A 354 -31.09 2.31 23.49
CA ASN A 354 -30.67 1.10 24.21
C ASN A 354 -30.45 -0.11 23.29
N GLY A 355 -29.19 -0.56 23.23
CA GLY A 355 -28.79 -1.73 22.47
C GLY A 355 -27.29 -1.79 22.27
N THR A 356 -26.79 -2.91 21.75
CA THR A 356 -25.39 -3.04 21.32
C THR A 356 -25.10 -2.05 20.18
N PRO A 357 -24.05 -1.22 20.28
CA PRO A 357 -23.74 -0.21 19.26
C PRO A 357 -23.63 -0.80 17.85
N ARG A 358 -24.29 -0.19 16.86
CA ARG A 358 -24.19 -0.54 15.43
C ARG A 358 -23.08 0.26 14.77
N ILE A 359 -22.02 -0.45 14.40
CA ILE A 359 -20.76 0.16 13.99
C ILE A 359 -20.63 0.24 12.47
N GLY A 360 -20.40 1.46 12.00
CA GLY A 360 -19.78 1.74 10.71
C GLY A 360 -18.26 1.85 10.88
N PHE A 361 -17.49 1.13 10.05
CA PHE A 361 -16.03 1.09 10.13
C PHE A 361 -15.40 1.70 8.88
N VAL A 362 -14.69 2.81 9.01
CA VAL A 362 -14.04 3.52 7.89
C VAL A 362 -12.54 3.21 7.88
N GLY A 363 -12.06 2.59 6.80
CA GLY A 363 -10.66 2.27 6.55
C GLY A 363 -10.29 0.81 6.77
N ALA A 364 -10.35 -0.03 5.73
CA ALA A 364 -10.02 -1.47 5.81
C ALA A 364 -8.50 -1.78 5.70
N GLY A 365 -7.65 -0.96 6.33
CA GLY A 365 -6.21 -1.08 6.26
C GLY A 365 -5.63 -2.27 7.03
N ALA A 366 -4.30 -2.43 6.95
CA ALA A 366 -3.60 -3.52 7.64
C ALA A 366 -3.80 -3.49 9.17
N TYR A 367 -3.70 -2.31 9.79
CA TYR A 367 -3.90 -2.16 11.24
C TYR A 367 -5.35 -2.44 11.65
N ALA A 368 -6.32 -1.95 10.86
CA ALA A 368 -7.73 -2.23 11.09
C ALA A 368 -8.03 -3.73 11.12
N THR A 369 -7.57 -4.47 10.09
CA THR A 369 -7.82 -5.91 9.94
C THR A 369 -6.97 -6.78 10.86
N SER A 370 -5.78 -6.34 11.30
CA SER A 370 -4.93 -7.13 12.20
C SER A 370 -5.22 -6.88 13.67
N THR A 371 -5.78 -5.72 14.03
CA THR A 371 -5.83 -5.25 15.42
C THR A 371 -7.23 -4.82 15.84
N LEU A 372 -7.81 -3.82 15.16
CA LEU A 372 -9.00 -3.12 15.65
C LEU A 372 -10.29 -3.91 15.42
N LEU A 373 -10.52 -4.47 14.22
CA LEU A 373 -11.67 -5.34 13.92
C LEU A 373 -11.69 -6.61 14.81
N PRO A 374 -10.55 -7.31 15.04
CA PRO A 374 -10.49 -8.37 16.04
C PRO A 374 -10.80 -7.91 17.47
N ALA A 375 -10.42 -6.69 17.85
CA ALA A 375 -10.72 -6.13 19.18
C ALA A 375 -12.22 -5.82 19.33
N LEU A 376 -12.82 -5.17 18.33
CA LEU A 376 -14.27 -4.88 18.27
C LEU A 376 -15.10 -6.16 18.35
N LYS A 377 -14.73 -7.19 17.57
CA LYS A 377 -15.44 -8.49 17.60
C LYS A 377 -15.38 -9.16 18.97
N ARG A 378 -14.22 -9.12 19.65
CA ARG A 378 -14.07 -9.66 21.02
C ARG A 378 -14.81 -8.84 22.07
N ALA A 379 -14.98 -7.54 21.82
CA ALA A 379 -15.76 -6.65 22.66
C ALA A 379 -17.29 -6.78 22.43
N GLY A 380 -17.73 -7.66 21.52
CA GLY A 380 -19.15 -7.89 21.25
C GLY A 380 -19.80 -6.84 20.34
N ALA A 381 -19.01 -6.08 19.58
CA ALA A 381 -19.54 -5.08 18.65
C ALA A 381 -20.43 -5.68 17.55
N ARG A 382 -21.52 -4.99 17.21
CA ARG A 382 -22.31 -5.29 16.01
C ARG A 382 -21.73 -4.49 14.82
N LEU A 383 -20.92 -5.16 14.00
CA LEU A 383 -20.31 -4.57 12.80
C LEU A 383 -21.32 -4.56 11.65
N ASP A 384 -21.75 -3.37 11.24
CA ASP A 384 -22.82 -3.21 10.25
C ASP A 384 -22.28 -2.92 8.84
N MET A 385 -21.47 -1.87 8.69
CA MET A 385 -20.93 -1.47 7.40
C MET A 385 -19.43 -1.19 7.47
N VAL A 386 -18.69 -1.55 6.43
CA VAL A 386 -17.28 -1.14 6.25
C VAL A 386 -17.12 -0.27 5.01
N ALA A 387 -16.45 0.87 5.15
CA ALA A 387 -16.07 1.76 4.05
C ALA A 387 -14.57 1.67 3.76
N SER A 388 -14.18 1.52 2.50
CA SER A 388 -12.77 1.57 2.08
C SER A 388 -12.65 2.09 0.65
N ASN A 389 -11.67 2.95 0.38
CA ASN A 389 -11.38 3.45 -0.97
C ASN A 389 -11.01 2.34 -1.98
N SER A 390 -10.68 1.14 -1.48
CA SER A 390 -10.43 -0.04 -2.31
C SER A 390 -11.50 -1.09 -2.04
N GLY A 391 -12.31 -1.41 -3.05
CA GLY A 391 -13.39 -2.40 -2.95
C GLY A 391 -12.90 -3.78 -2.48
N ILE A 392 -11.69 -4.20 -2.90
CA ILE A 392 -11.10 -5.49 -2.50
C ILE A 392 -10.84 -5.55 -1.00
N SER A 393 -10.28 -4.50 -0.40
CA SER A 393 -9.98 -4.46 1.04
C SER A 393 -11.25 -4.38 1.88
N GLY A 394 -12.24 -3.60 1.43
CA GLY A 394 -13.57 -3.53 2.05
C GLY A 394 -14.28 -4.89 2.07
N LEU A 395 -14.37 -5.56 0.91
CA LEU A 395 -15.00 -6.86 0.77
C LEU A 395 -14.28 -7.97 1.55
N HIS A 396 -12.95 -7.95 1.57
CA HIS A 396 -12.16 -8.88 2.37
C HIS A 396 -12.46 -8.70 3.87
N ALA A 397 -12.44 -7.46 4.37
CA ALA A 397 -12.78 -7.18 5.77
C ALA A 397 -14.22 -7.60 6.09
N GLN A 398 -15.17 -7.31 5.19
CA GLN A 398 -16.56 -7.72 5.33
C GLN A 398 -16.70 -9.23 5.54
N ARG A 399 -16.17 -10.02 4.59
CA ARG A 399 -16.25 -11.49 4.64
C ARG A 399 -15.54 -12.07 5.86
N LYS A 400 -14.33 -11.59 6.16
CA LYS A 400 -13.50 -12.11 7.25
C LYS A 400 -14.10 -11.86 8.63
N PHE A 401 -14.69 -10.69 8.84
CA PHE A 401 -15.21 -10.30 10.14
C PHE A 401 -16.70 -10.52 10.31
N GLY A 402 -17.43 -10.81 9.22
CA GLY A 402 -18.88 -10.99 9.22
C GLY A 402 -19.62 -9.66 9.31
N ILE A 403 -19.12 -8.62 8.63
CA ILE A 403 -19.75 -7.30 8.55
C ILE A 403 -20.92 -7.39 7.57
N ALA A 404 -22.05 -6.77 7.87
CA ALA A 404 -23.25 -6.95 7.05
C ALA A 404 -23.11 -6.35 5.63
N ARG A 405 -22.53 -5.14 5.53
CA ARG A 405 -22.46 -4.34 4.31
C ARG A 405 -21.04 -3.83 4.05
N ALA A 406 -20.71 -3.57 2.79
CA ALA A 406 -19.47 -2.90 2.38
C ALA A 406 -19.77 -1.79 1.38
N THR A 407 -19.01 -0.69 1.46
CA THR A 407 -19.12 0.46 0.55
C THR A 407 -17.73 1.04 0.26
N THR A 408 -17.64 1.82 -0.81
CA THR A 408 -16.47 2.67 -1.11
C THR A 408 -16.67 4.12 -0.70
N ASP A 409 -17.87 4.49 -0.24
CA ASP A 409 -18.22 5.84 0.18
C ASP A 409 -18.37 5.94 1.71
N ALA A 410 -17.45 6.68 2.33
CA ALA A 410 -17.50 6.93 3.77
C ALA A 410 -18.65 7.87 4.17
N SER A 411 -19.07 8.78 3.28
CA SER A 411 -20.16 9.74 3.54
C SER A 411 -21.49 9.01 3.61
N ALA A 412 -21.74 8.06 2.70
CA ALA A 412 -22.87 7.15 2.76
C ALA A 412 -22.96 6.40 4.10
N LEU A 413 -21.82 5.87 4.59
CA LEU A 413 -21.74 5.17 5.86
C LEU A 413 -22.05 6.12 7.04
N ILE A 414 -21.50 7.34 7.03
CA ILE A 414 -21.71 8.32 8.10
C ILE A 414 -23.18 8.81 8.12
N GLY A 415 -23.79 8.98 6.95
CA GLY A 415 -25.17 9.42 6.80
C GLY A 415 -26.22 8.33 7.06
N ASP A 416 -25.80 7.07 7.19
CA ASP A 416 -26.73 5.95 7.37
C ASP A 416 -27.46 6.05 8.72
N PRO A 417 -28.81 6.08 8.74
CA PRO A 417 -29.58 6.18 9.98
C PRO A 417 -29.42 4.95 10.89
N ASP A 418 -29.11 3.79 10.33
CA ASP A 418 -28.97 2.53 11.07
C ASP A 418 -27.66 2.42 11.87
N ILE A 419 -26.68 3.28 11.57
CA ILE A 419 -25.37 3.29 12.21
C ILE A 419 -25.40 4.35 13.32
N ASP A 420 -25.02 4.00 14.54
CA ASP A 420 -24.93 4.95 15.66
C ASP A 420 -23.50 5.32 16.01
N THR A 421 -22.53 4.49 15.59
CA THR A 421 -21.13 4.60 15.97
C THR A 421 -20.22 4.44 14.75
N VAL A 422 -19.29 5.38 14.57
CA VAL A 422 -18.30 5.37 13.49
C VAL A 422 -16.91 5.12 14.07
N VAL A 423 -16.23 4.10 13.56
CA VAL A 423 -14.82 3.81 13.85
C VAL A 423 -13.96 4.23 12.67
N ILE A 424 -13.02 5.14 12.87
CA ILE A 424 -12.16 5.71 11.82
C ILE A 424 -10.74 5.16 12.00
N ALA A 425 -10.26 4.39 11.03
CA ALA A 425 -8.93 3.78 10.99
C ALA A 425 -8.26 3.96 9.61
N THR A 426 -8.28 5.20 9.11
CA THR A 426 -7.77 5.61 7.80
C THR A 426 -6.34 6.16 7.89
N ARG A 427 -5.86 6.86 6.85
CA ARG A 427 -4.61 7.65 6.92
C ARG A 427 -4.87 8.93 7.73
N HIS A 428 -3.82 9.44 8.37
CA HIS A 428 -3.94 10.51 9.37
C HIS A 428 -4.59 11.77 8.78
N SER A 429 -4.24 12.11 7.53
CA SER A 429 -4.77 13.27 6.78
C SER A 429 -6.29 13.34 6.68
N SER A 430 -6.99 12.20 6.82
CA SER A 430 -8.45 12.14 6.71
C SER A 430 -9.20 12.10 8.05
N HIS A 431 -8.47 11.97 9.18
CA HIS A 431 -9.10 11.75 10.49
C HIS A 431 -9.99 12.92 10.94
N ALA A 432 -9.49 14.15 10.80
CA ALA A 432 -10.20 15.35 11.23
C ALA A 432 -11.53 15.53 10.48
N ALA A 433 -11.48 15.53 9.15
CA ALA A 433 -12.67 15.70 8.30
C ALA A 433 -13.73 14.62 8.56
N LEU A 434 -13.32 13.34 8.66
CA LEU A 434 -14.24 12.24 8.95
C LEU A 434 -14.83 12.32 10.36
N THR A 435 -14.05 12.76 11.34
CA THR A 435 -14.49 12.95 12.73
C THR A 435 -15.52 14.08 12.82
N CYS A 436 -15.24 15.23 12.19
CA CYS A 436 -16.19 16.35 12.12
C CYS A 436 -17.50 15.93 11.45
N ALA A 437 -17.44 15.23 10.32
CA ALA A 437 -18.63 14.73 9.63
C ALA A 437 -19.46 13.78 10.50
N ALA A 438 -18.83 12.83 11.18
CA ALA A 438 -19.52 11.88 12.05
C ALA A 438 -20.15 12.56 13.28
N LEU A 439 -19.46 13.51 13.92
CA LEU A 439 -19.99 14.26 15.05
C LEU A 439 -21.21 15.11 14.66
N ARG A 440 -21.13 15.80 13.51
CA ARG A 440 -22.25 16.60 12.97
C ARG A 440 -23.43 15.74 12.52
N ALA A 441 -23.19 14.48 12.17
CA ALA A 441 -24.23 13.49 11.93
C ALA A 441 -24.79 12.83 13.22
N GLY A 442 -24.36 13.29 14.40
CA GLY A 442 -24.83 12.78 15.69
C GLY A 442 -24.33 11.38 16.03
N LYS A 443 -23.25 10.90 15.39
CA LYS A 443 -22.71 9.56 15.60
C LYS A 443 -21.63 9.55 16.69
N HIS A 444 -21.58 8.50 17.51
CA HIS A 444 -20.43 8.26 18.38
C HIS A 444 -19.18 8.02 17.52
N VAL A 445 -18.02 8.51 17.94
CA VAL A 445 -16.78 8.45 17.15
C VAL A 445 -15.66 7.80 17.95
N PHE A 446 -15.08 6.73 17.40
CA PHE A 446 -13.77 6.21 17.77
C PHE A 446 -12.82 6.48 16.62
N VAL A 447 -11.81 7.32 16.81
CA VAL A 447 -10.82 7.62 15.77
C VAL A 447 -9.44 7.13 16.20
N GLU A 448 -8.74 6.41 15.32
CA GLU A 448 -7.34 6.06 15.57
C GLU A 448 -6.46 7.32 15.63
N LYS A 449 -5.35 7.25 16.34
CA LYS A 449 -4.48 8.43 16.49
C LYS A 449 -3.74 8.75 15.19
N PRO A 450 -3.41 10.04 14.94
CA PRO A 450 -3.73 11.23 15.73
C PRO A 450 -5.13 11.75 15.46
N LEU A 451 -5.67 12.56 16.37
CA LEU A 451 -6.98 13.21 16.18
C LEU A 451 -6.93 14.28 15.08
N ALA A 452 -5.86 15.07 15.07
CA ALA A 452 -5.62 16.17 14.13
C ALA A 452 -4.13 16.29 13.80
N LEU A 453 -3.81 16.85 12.64
CA LEU A 453 -2.45 17.13 12.18
C LEU A 453 -2.03 18.59 12.36
N SER A 454 -3.00 19.49 12.53
CA SER A 454 -2.79 20.93 12.67
C SER A 454 -3.75 21.54 13.70
N HIS A 455 -3.41 22.74 14.19
CA HIS A 455 -4.30 23.51 15.06
C HIS A 455 -5.60 23.94 14.37
N ALA A 456 -5.57 24.14 13.04
CA ALA A 456 -6.77 24.44 12.26
C ALA A 456 -7.74 23.25 12.29
N GLU A 457 -7.25 22.05 11.95
CA GLU A 457 -8.04 20.82 12.04
C GLU A 457 -8.56 20.55 13.47
N LEU A 458 -7.73 20.78 14.49
CA LEU A 458 -8.14 20.62 15.88
C LEU A 458 -9.27 21.60 16.26
N SER A 459 -9.19 22.84 15.77
CA SER A 459 -10.23 23.86 16.01
C SER A 459 -11.56 23.47 15.37
N GLU A 460 -11.53 22.92 14.15
CA GLU A 460 -12.73 22.41 13.47
C GLU A 460 -13.37 21.23 14.23
N ILE A 461 -12.56 20.34 14.80
CA ILE A 461 -13.04 19.24 15.64
C ILE A 461 -13.67 19.77 16.93
N GLN A 462 -13.06 20.78 17.57
CA GLN A 462 -13.62 21.43 18.75
C GLN A 462 -14.96 22.09 18.48
N GLU A 463 -15.10 22.78 17.34
CA GLU A 463 -16.36 23.35 16.90
C GLU A 463 -17.41 22.26 16.66
N SER A 464 -17.09 21.24 15.87
CA SER A 464 -17.99 20.12 15.58
C SER A 464 -18.42 19.38 16.85
N TRP A 465 -17.50 19.22 17.81
CA TRP A 465 -17.80 18.61 19.11
C TRP A 465 -18.76 19.48 19.93
N ARG A 466 -18.56 20.80 19.99
CA ARG A 466 -19.49 21.73 20.67
C ARG A 466 -20.87 21.74 20.01
N GLU A 467 -20.93 21.81 18.68
CA GLU A 467 -22.17 21.70 17.91
C GLU A 467 -22.92 20.41 18.26
N SER A 468 -22.20 19.29 18.33
CA SER A 468 -22.80 17.99 18.66
C SER A 468 -23.34 17.90 20.10
N ARG A 469 -23.04 18.85 20.99
CA ARG A 469 -23.69 18.91 22.32
C ARG A 469 -25.13 19.38 22.26
N ALA A 470 -25.58 19.95 21.13
CA ALA A 470 -26.97 20.33 20.93
C ALA A 470 -27.90 19.14 20.62
N PHE A 471 -27.35 17.96 20.29
CA PHE A 471 -28.16 16.75 20.14
C PHE A 471 -28.78 16.33 21.48
N GLU A 472 -30.03 15.85 21.43
CA GLU A 472 -30.73 15.29 22.60
C GLU A 472 -29.90 14.20 23.29
N ARG A 473 -29.15 13.42 22.49
CA ARG A 473 -28.14 12.47 22.94
C ARG A 473 -26.78 12.88 22.38
N PRO A 474 -25.98 13.62 23.15
CA PRO A 474 -24.67 14.09 22.71
C PRO A 474 -23.74 12.90 22.34
N PRO A 475 -23.19 12.81 21.12
CA PRO A 475 -22.32 11.70 20.74
C PRO A 475 -21.01 11.70 21.51
N LEU A 476 -20.45 10.52 21.78
CA LEU A 476 -19.15 10.36 22.43
C LEU A 476 -18.03 10.48 21.39
N LEU A 477 -16.89 11.06 21.76
CA LEU A 477 -15.65 11.03 20.96
C LEU A 477 -14.54 10.40 21.80
N THR A 478 -13.83 9.44 21.24
CA THR A 478 -12.56 8.94 21.80
C THR A 478 -11.51 8.79 20.72
N VAL A 479 -10.25 8.92 21.13
CA VAL A 479 -9.09 8.59 20.29
C VAL A 479 -8.57 7.21 20.69
N GLY A 480 -7.95 6.49 19.76
CA GLY A 480 -7.28 5.20 19.95
C GLY A 480 -6.05 5.23 20.87
N PHE A 481 -6.05 6.00 21.96
CA PHE A 481 -5.01 6.05 22.99
C PHE A 481 -5.03 4.81 23.89
N ASN A 482 -4.82 3.65 23.25
CA ASN A 482 -4.99 2.33 23.86
C ASN A 482 -4.09 2.06 25.07
N ARG A 483 -2.93 2.73 25.17
CA ARG A 483 -1.91 2.45 26.20
C ARG A 483 -2.42 2.68 27.62
N ARG A 484 -3.35 3.62 27.83
CA ARG A 484 -4.03 3.87 29.11
C ARG A 484 -4.77 2.65 29.65
N PHE A 485 -5.28 1.83 28.74
CA PHE A 485 -6.11 0.67 29.05
C PHE A 485 -5.31 -0.63 29.14
N ALA A 486 -3.97 -0.55 29.03
CA ALA A 486 -3.13 -1.72 29.20
C ALA A 486 -3.17 -2.19 30.67
N PRO A 487 -3.25 -3.51 30.96
CA PRO A 487 -3.40 -4.02 32.32
C PRO A 487 -2.35 -3.48 33.30
N HIS A 488 -1.08 -3.40 32.87
CA HIS A 488 0.00 -2.86 33.69
C HIS A 488 -0.08 -1.35 33.90
N VAL A 489 -0.63 -0.60 32.94
CA VAL A 489 -0.84 0.85 33.07
C VAL A 489 -2.00 1.14 34.02
N ILE A 490 -3.09 0.38 33.95
CA ILE A 490 -4.20 0.47 34.90
C ILE A 490 -3.71 0.20 36.33
N ALA A 491 -2.91 -0.86 36.52
CA ALA A 491 -2.34 -1.19 37.83
C ALA A 491 -1.40 -0.10 38.35
N LEU A 492 -0.55 0.46 37.47
CA LEU A 492 0.36 1.55 37.80
C LEU A 492 -0.39 2.84 38.15
N ASN A 493 -1.40 3.21 37.37
CA ASN A 493 -2.21 4.41 37.62
C ASN A 493 -2.92 4.33 38.98
N LYS A 494 -3.53 3.19 39.30
CA LYS A 494 -4.14 2.95 40.61
C LYS A 494 -3.13 3.08 41.76
N ALA A 495 -1.90 2.62 41.57
CA ALA A 495 -0.86 2.69 42.58
C ALA A 495 -0.29 4.11 42.76
N LEU A 496 -0.21 4.89 41.69
CA LEU A 496 0.20 6.30 41.72
C LEU A 496 -0.83 7.18 42.43
N ALA A 497 -2.13 6.90 42.25
CA ALA A 497 -3.20 7.63 42.93
C ALA A 497 -3.12 7.57 44.47
N CYS A 498 -2.38 6.60 45.04
CA CYS A 498 -2.16 6.47 46.47
C CYS A 498 -0.90 7.21 46.98
N ARG A 499 -0.21 7.97 46.12
CA ARG A 499 1.01 8.73 46.47
C ARG A 499 0.70 10.23 46.50
N SER A 500 1.33 10.93 47.43
CA SER A 500 1.24 12.40 47.54
C SER A 500 2.35 13.11 46.79
N GLU A 501 3.52 12.48 46.60
CA GLU A 501 4.61 13.08 45.85
C GLU A 501 4.35 13.03 44.33
N PRO A 502 4.70 14.09 43.58
CA PRO A 502 4.58 14.07 42.13
C PRO A 502 5.58 13.08 41.50
N PRO A 503 5.14 12.24 40.54
CA PRO A 503 6.03 11.31 39.86
C PRO A 503 6.92 11.98 38.81
N ALA A 504 8.08 11.37 38.56
CA ALA A 504 8.92 11.65 37.40
C ALA A 504 8.92 10.45 36.43
N PHE A 505 8.75 10.73 35.13
CA PHE A 505 8.64 9.70 34.09
C PHE A 505 9.80 9.73 33.11
N ILE A 506 10.33 8.55 32.76
CA ILE A 506 11.26 8.36 31.65
C ILE A 506 10.66 7.35 30.68
N MET A 507 10.29 7.81 29.50
CA MET A 507 9.72 6.98 28.44
C MET A 507 10.70 6.85 27.28
N THR A 508 11.17 5.63 27.01
CA THR A 508 12.02 5.34 25.86
C THR A 508 11.23 4.62 24.78
N VAL A 509 11.25 5.18 23.57
CA VAL A 509 10.58 4.67 22.38
C VAL A 509 11.63 4.41 21.30
N ASN A 510 12.04 3.15 21.16
CA ASN A 510 12.86 2.68 20.05
C ASN A 510 11.97 2.52 18.81
N ALA A 511 11.65 3.64 18.19
CA ALA A 511 10.73 3.75 17.08
C ALA A 511 11.29 3.10 15.79
N GLY A 512 12.63 3.02 15.68
CA GLY A 512 13.37 2.44 14.56
C GLY A 512 13.25 3.24 13.26
N ALA A 513 14.17 3.03 12.32
CA ALA A 513 14.18 3.78 11.06
C ALA A 513 13.05 3.33 10.13
N LEU A 514 12.36 4.31 9.53
CA LEU A 514 11.42 4.09 8.44
C LEU A 514 12.13 4.17 7.08
N PRO A 515 11.70 3.38 6.09
CA PRO A 515 12.09 3.56 4.70
C PRO A 515 11.83 5.00 4.21
N PRO A 516 12.63 5.53 3.27
CA PRO A 516 12.43 6.86 2.68
C PRO A 516 11.02 7.08 2.11
N ASP A 517 10.42 6.05 1.53
CA ASP A 517 9.12 6.01 0.85
C ASP A 517 7.92 5.76 1.79
N HIS A 518 8.15 5.67 3.10
CA HIS A 518 7.06 5.41 4.04
C HIS A 518 6.06 6.58 4.10
N TRP A 519 4.77 6.29 3.95
CA TRP A 519 3.70 7.31 3.84
C TRP A 519 3.69 8.37 4.96
N THR A 520 4.03 8.01 6.20
CA THR A 520 4.10 8.96 7.34
C THR A 520 5.15 10.05 7.17
N ARG A 521 6.08 9.91 6.22
CA ARG A 521 7.08 10.95 5.87
C ARG A 521 6.54 11.97 4.87
N SER A 522 5.38 11.74 4.27
CA SER A 522 4.66 12.77 3.51
C SER A 522 4.34 13.94 4.45
N GLY A 523 4.59 15.17 4.00
CA GLY A 523 4.27 16.38 4.79
C GLY A 523 2.80 16.46 5.21
N GLU A 524 1.91 15.86 4.42
CA GLU A 524 0.46 15.78 4.65
C GLU A 524 0.06 14.79 5.77
N GLU A 525 0.96 13.93 6.27
CA GLU A 525 0.63 12.85 7.21
C GLU A 525 1.13 13.11 8.65
N GLY A 526 1.65 14.32 8.90
CA GLY A 526 2.02 14.82 10.23
C GLY A 526 3.31 14.29 10.85
N GLY A 527 3.99 13.34 10.20
CA GLY A 527 5.20 12.73 10.75
C GLY A 527 4.93 11.81 11.95
N ARG A 528 5.99 11.25 12.54
CA ARG A 528 5.84 10.30 13.65
C ARG A 528 5.61 10.95 15.00
N ILE A 529 5.98 12.21 15.18
CA ILE A 529 5.75 12.90 16.45
C ILE A 529 4.24 13.09 16.65
N VAL A 530 3.57 13.75 15.69
CA VAL A 530 2.11 13.85 15.71
C VAL A 530 1.46 12.48 15.61
N GLY A 531 1.92 11.64 14.67
CA GLY A 531 1.27 10.38 14.35
C GLY A 531 1.53 9.20 15.29
N GLU A 532 2.53 9.22 16.16
CA GLU A 532 2.86 8.09 17.05
C GLU A 532 3.28 8.55 18.45
N ALA A 533 4.06 9.64 18.58
CA ALA A 533 4.51 10.11 19.87
C ALA A 533 3.36 10.66 20.76
N CYS A 534 2.25 11.09 20.15
CA CYS A 534 1.00 11.46 20.85
C CYS A 534 0.53 10.40 21.85
N HIS A 535 0.75 9.10 21.56
CA HIS A 535 0.41 8.03 22.50
C HIS A 535 1.16 8.10 23.82
N PHE A 536 2.40 8.59 23.79
CA PHE A 536 3.25 8.67 24.97
C PHE A 536 3.01 9.97 25.71
N VAL A 537 2.70 11.06 24.99
CA VAL A 537 2.18 12.30 25.59
C VAL A 537 0.89 12.02 26.37
N ASP A 538 -0.09 11.36 25.75
CA ASP A 538 -1.32 10.91 26.41
C ASP A 538 -1.04 9.99 27.61
N LEU A 539 -0.17 8.98 27.45
CA LEU A 539 0.14 8.04 28.53
C LEU A 539 0.72 8.76 29.76
N LEU A 540 1.66 9.69 29.55
CA LEU A 540 2.24 10.45 30.66
C LEU A 540 1.23 11.41 31.29
N ARG A 541 0.39 12.08 30.49
CA ARG A 541 -0.70 12.92 30.99
C ARG A 541 -1.70 12.11 31.82
N HIS A 542 -2.04 10.91 31.37
CA HIS A 542 -2.93 10.01 32.10
C HIS A 542 -2.34 9.59 33.46
N LEU A 543 -1.06 9.20 33.49
CA LEU A 543 -0.39 8.75 34.71
C LEU A 543 -0.08 9.91 35.68
N ALA A 544 0.20 11.11 35.15
CA ALA A 544 0.33 12.32 35.95
C ALA A 544 -1.00 12.73 36.58
N ASN A 545 -2.12 12.36 35.95
CA ASN A 545 -3.49 12.73 36.32
C ASN A 545 -3.63 14.25 36.55
N SER A 546 -3.00 15.04 35.67
CA SER A 546 -2.90 16.49 35.79
C SER A 546 -2.67 17.13 34.41
N PRO A 547 -3.17 18.35 34.16
CA PRO A 547 -2.92 19.08 32.92
C PRO A 547 -1.43 19.30 32.63
N ILE A 548 -1.07 19.36 31.36
CA ILE A 548 0.28 19.69 30.89
C ILE A 548 0.46 21.20 31.01
N SER A 549 1.43 21.65 31.83
CA SER A 549 1.73 23.06 32.04
C SER A 549 2.84 23.58 31.12
N GLN A 550 3.75 22.71 30.69
CA GLN A 550 4.84 23.06 29.78
C GLN A 550 5.23 21.85 28.92
N ALA A 551 5.56 22.10 27.66
CA ALA A 551 6.06 21.09 26.74
C ALA A 551 7.17 21.66 25.84
N THR A 552 8.31 20.97 25.78
CA THR A 552 9.44 21.36 24.91
C THR A 552 10.00 20.15 24.16
N ALA A 553 10.45 20.37 22.93
CA ALA A 553 11.07 19.34 22.10
C ALA A 553 12.49 19.76 21.70
N THR A 554 13.41 18.81 21.70
CA THR A 554 14.76 18.98 21.13
C THR A 554 15.12 17.76 20.29
N GLY A 555 15.77 17.96 19.15
CA GLY A 555 16.16 16.86 18.26
C GLY A 555 16.07 17.23 16.79
N ARG A 556 16.02 16.20 15.93
CA ARG A 556 15.91 16.36 14.48
C ARG A 556 15.05 15.25 13.88
N GLY A 557 13.98 15.64 13.19
CA GLY A 557 13.06 14.70 12.54
C GLY A 557 12.46 13.70 13.53
N ASP A 558 12.51 12.40 13.20
CA ASP A 558 11.94 11.33 14.02
C ASP A 558 12.85 10.89 15.20
N THR A 559 13.91 11.65 15.53
CA THR A 559 14.77 11.42 16.70
C THR A 559 14.77 12.65 17.58
N ALA A 560 14.03 12.58 18.69
CA ALA A 560 13.75 13.72 19.55
C ALA A 560 13.59 13.35 21.02
N ASN A 561 13.88 14.30 21.89
CA ASN A 561 13.51 14.29 23.30
C ASN A 561 12.36 15.27 23.50
N LEU A 562 11.26 14.79 24.08
CA LEU A 562 10.09 15.61 24.42
C LEU A 562 10.02 15.71 25.94
N GLN A 563 10.04 16.91 26.49
CA GLN A 563 9.94 17.17 27.93
C GLN A 563 8.56 17.73 28.24
N LEU A 564 7.94 17.20 29.29
CA LEU A 564 6.61 17.60 29.77
C LEU A 564 6.71 17.97 31.25
N ALA A 565 6.07 19.07 31.63
CA ALA A 565 5.77 19.39 33.03
C ALA A 565 4.25 19.42 33.22
N PHE A 566 3.80 19.03 34.40
CA PHE A 566 2.38 18.95 34.75
C PHE A 566 2.03 19.90 35.90
N ALA A 567 0.77 20.32 35.98
CA ALA A 567 0.32 21.30 36.97
C ALA A 567 0.48 20.85 38.43
N ASN A 568 0.49 19.53 38.69
CA ASN A 568 0.74 18.96 40.01
C ASN A 568 2.24 18.83 40.36
N GLY A 569 3.15 19.30 39.50
CA GLY A 569 4.60 19.23 39.69
C GLY A 569 5.24 17.93 39.18
N ALA A 570 4.47 17.01 38.60
CA ALA A 570 5.03 15.87 37.89
C ALA A 570 5.84 16.33 36.67
N ILE A 571 6.82 15.52 36.27
CA ILE A 571 7.64 15.78 35.08
C ILE A 571 7.82 14.50 34.27
N GLY A 572 7.97 14.63 32.96
CA GLY A 572 8.18 13.50 32.07
C GLY A 572 9.13 13.81 30.94
N THR A 573 9.98 12.85 30.56
CA THR A 573 10.78 12.92 29.34
C THR A 573 10.49 11.72 28.46
N ILE A 574 10.20 11.97 27.18
CA ILE A 574 10.00 10.97 26.14
C ILE A 574 11.20 11.01 25.19
N HIS A 575 12.02 9.96 25.23
CA HIS A 575 13.06 9.70 24.25
C HIS A 575 12.45 8.98 23.04
N TYR A 576 12.11 9.72 22.00
CA TYR A 576 11.57 9.17 20.76
C TYR A 576 12.70 8.97 19.74
N LEU A 577 13.12 7.71 19.55
CA LEU A 577 14.39 7.38 18.89
C LEU A 577 14.16 6.55 17.63
N ALA A 578 14.27 7.15 16.44
CA ALA A 578 14.20 6.45 15.17
C ALA A 578 15.55 5.85 14.71
N ASN A 579 16.63 6.09 15.45
CA ASN A 579 17.98 5.61 15.15
C ASN A 579 18.38 4.31 15.88
N GLY A 580 17.47 3.71 16.65
CA GLY A 580 17.75 2.47 17.38
C GLY A 580 17.61 1.20 16.55
N ALA A 581 18.27 0.13 17.00
CA ALA A 581 18.26 -1.17 16.32
C ALA A 581 16.93 -1.90 16.53
N ARG A 582 16.41 -2.55 15.47
CA ARG A 582 15.15 -3.33 15.52
C ARG A 582 15.21 -4.54 16.45
N SER A 583 16.40 -4.97 16.88
CA SER A 583 16.59 -6.05 17.86
C SER A 583 16.30 -5.62 19.31
N PHE A 584 16.24 -4.31 19.59
CA PHE A 584 15.96 -3.79 20.92
C PHE A 584 14.44 -3.57 21.12
N PRO A 585 13.87 -3.86 22.30
CA PRO A 585 12.44 -3.66 22.58
C PRO A 585 11.96 -2.23 22.28
N LYS A 586 10.70 -2.11 21.86
CA LYS A 586 10.18 -0.85 21.34
C LYS A 586 9.92 0.19 22.43
N GLU A 587 9.33 -0.20 23.55
CA GLU A 587 8.75 0.75 24.51
C GLU A 587 9.18 0.39 25.94
N ARG A 588 9.71 1.37 26.69
CA ARG A 588 10.03 1.22 28.12
C ARG A 588 9.61 2.47 28.87
N LEU A 589 8.87 2.30 29.96
CA LEU A 589 8.50 3.39 30.87
C LEU A 589 9.09 3.13 32.25
N GLU A 590 9.76 4.14 32.81
CA GLU A 590 10.23 4.17 34.18
C GLU A 590 9.53 5.28 34.93
N VAL A 591 9.08 4.99 36.14
CA VAL A 591 8.34 5.92 37.00
C VAL A 591 9.01 5.98 38.36
N PHE A 592 9.42 7.18 38.76
CA PHE A 592 10.08 7.48 40.03
C PHE A 592 9.12 8.29 40.91
N CYS A 593 8.87 7.84 42.14
CA CYS A 593 7.96 8.53 43.06
C CYS A 593 8.28 8.14 44.51
N GLY A 594 8.53 9.11 45.39
CA GLY A 594 8.68 8.88 46.84
C GLY A 594 9.68 7.76 47.21
N GLY A 595 10.88 7.78 46.62
CA GLY A 595 11.93 6.77 46.83
C GLY A 595 11.62 5.37 46.26
N SER A 596 10.58 5.26 45.43
CA SER A 596 10.14 4.01 44.78
C SER A 596 10.26 4.12 43.26
N ILE A 597 10.48 3.00 42.58
CA ILE A 597 10.64 2.95 41.12
C ILE A 597 9.77 1.84 40.55
N VAL A 598 9.08 2.11 39.45
CA VAL A 598 8.39 1.09 38.63
C VAL A 598 8.95 1.12 37.22
N VAL A 599 9.19 -0.06 36.66
CA VAL A 599 9.67 -0.23 35.28
C VAL A 599 8.67 -1.10 34.51
N LEU A 600 8.04 -0.52 33.50
CA LEU A 600 7.20 -1.20 32.52
C LEU A 600 7.99 -1.40 31.22
N ASP A 601 8.34 -2.65 30.95
CA ASP A 601 9.07 -3.05 29.76
C ASP A 601 8.12 -3.66 28.72
N ASN A 602 8.01 -2.97 27.59
CA ASN A 602 7.32 -3.33 26.36
C ASN A 602 5.90 -3.85 26.59
N PHE A 603 5.17 -3.29 27.56
CA PHE A 603 3.80 -3.71 27.91
C PHE A 603 3.68 -5.22 28.21
N ARG A 604 4.78 -5.83 28.67
CA ARG A 604 4.88 -7.27 28.91
C ARG A 604 5.42 -7.59 30.30
N ARG A 605 6.31 -6.77 30.85
CA ARG A 605 6.87 -6.97 32.19
C ARG A 605 6.74 -5.70 33.01
N LEU A 606 6.19 -5.83 34.22
CA LEU A 606 6.18 -4.78 35.23
C LEU A 606 7.10 -5.20 36.37
N SER A 607 8.08 -4.37 36.70
CA SER A 607 8.98 -4.57 37.84
C SER A 607 8.87 -3.37 38.79
N ALA A 608 9.04 -3.61 40.07
CA ALA A 608 8.93 -2.55 41.08
C ALA A 608 10.07 -2.66 42.09
N HIS A 609 10.61 -1.51 42.49
CA HIS A 609 11.68 -1.36 43.46
C HIS A 609 11.19 -0.44 44.57
N ASN A 610 11.23 -0.93 45.81
CA ASN A 610 10.74 -0.22 47.00
C ASN A 610 9.27 0.25 46.90
N TRP A 611 8.45 -0.34 46.02
CA TRP A 611 7.05 0.03 45.86
C TRP A 611 6.13 -0.96 46.57
N ARG A 612 5.57 -0.58 47.72
CA ARG A 612 4.57 -1.39 48.43
C ARG A 612 3.27 -1.44 47.62
N GLY A 613 2.73 -2.63 47.39
CA GLY A 613 1.44 -2.82 46.71
C GLY A 613 1.49 -3.12 45.20
N ILE A 614 2.64 -2.98 44.54
CA ILE A 614 2.83 -3.45 43.15
C ILE A 614 3.61 -4.76 43.17
N LYS A 615 2.97 -5.84 42.70
CA LYS A 615 3.66 -7.13 42.50
C LYS A 615 4.32 -7.15 41.12
N PRO A 616 5.60 -7.56 40.99
CA PRO A 616 6.21 -7.80 39.70
C PRO A 616 5.38 -8.81 38.91
N THR A 617 5.08 -8.49 37.65
CA THR A 617 4.22 -9.30 36.79
C THR A 617 4.81 -9.41 35.40
N ARG A 618 4.58 -10.55 34.75
CA ARG A 618 5.01 -10.81 33.38
C ARG A 618 3.89 -11.48 32.62
N LEU A 619 3.46 -10.84 31.54
CA LEU A 619 2.47 -11.38 30.62
C LEU A 619 3.15 -12.34 29.63
N TRP A 620 2.39 -13.36 29.22
CA TRP A 620 2.80 -14.31 28.19
C TRP A 620 3.02 -13.62 26.84
N GLN A 621 2.15 -12.67 26.51
CA GLN A 621 2.20 -11.83 25.32
C GLN A 621 2.12 -10.35 25.68
N GLN A 622 2.56 -9.49 24.78
CA GLN A 622 2.40 -8.05 24.91
C GLN A 622 0.91 -7.68 24.89
N ASP A 623 0.48 -6.85 25.83
CA ASP A 623 -0.87 -6.28 25.85
C ASP A 623 -0.80 -4.77 26.05
N LYS A 624 -1.06 -4.03 24.96
CA LYS A 624 -1.07 -2.56 24.99
C LYS A 624 -2.46 -1.98 25.23
N GLY A 625 -3.47 -2.80 25.55
CA GLY A 625 -4.79 -2.31 25.93
C GLY A 625 -5.75 -2.02 24.77
N GLN A 626 -5.50 -2.46 23.53
CA GLN A 626 -6.41 -2.19 22.40
C GLN A 626 -7.82 -2.73 22.64
N THR A 627 -7.93 -3.97 23.11
CA THR A 627 -9.22 -4.58 23.42
C THR A 627 -9.94 -3.82 24.52
N SER A 628 -9.24 -3.53 25.61
CA SER A 628 -9.79 -2.81 26.75
C SER A 628 -10.24 -1.39 26.40
N CYS A 629 -9.48 -0.69 25.54
CA CYS A 629 -9.84 0.62 25.01
C CYS A 629 -11.16 0.58 24.23
N VAL A 630 -11.26 -0.35 23.29
CA VAL A 630 -12.48 -0.55 22.49
C VAL A 630 -13.65 -0.95 23.38
N SER A 631 -13.46 -1.90 24.30
CA SER A 631 -14.50 -2.33 25.24
C SER A 631 -15.00 -1.18 26.12
N ALA A 632 -14.09 -0.33 26.64
CA ALA A 632 -14.46 0.82 27.46
C ALA A 632 -15.32 1.81 26.67
N PHE A 633 -14.96 2.09 25.41
CA PHE A 633 -15.76 2.94 24.54
C PHE A 633 -17.14 2.36 24.24
N LEU A 634 -17.23 1.09 23.82
CA LEU A 634 -18.52 0.46 23.51
C LEU A 634 -19.42 0.35 24.74
N THR A 635 -18.85 0.07 25.92
CA THR A 635 -19.60 0.05 27.18
C THR A 635 -20.17 1.44 27.48
N ALA A 636 -19.37 2.49 27.29
CA ALA A 636 -19.84 3.85 27.50
C ALA A 636 -20.98 4.24 26.55
N VAL A 637 -20.88 3.87 25.26
CA VAL A 637 -21.97 4.06 24.30
C VAL A 637 -23.22 3.30 24.72
N GLN A 638 -23.08 2.03 25.11
CA GLN A 638 -24.21 1.17 25.49
C GLN A 638 -24.94 1.65 26.74
N ASN A 639 -24.19 2.15 27.74
CA ASN A 639 -24.74 2.58 29.02
C ASN A 639 -25.14 4.06 29.06
N GLY A 640 -24.69 4.87 28.09
CA GLY A 640 -24.77 6.32 28.17
C GLY A 640 -23.79 6.93 29.18
N ASP A 641 -22.68 6.25 29.47
CA ASP A 641 -21.64 6.76 30.35
C ASP A 641 -20.82 7.87 29.64
N PRO A 642 -20.09 8.72 30.39
CA PRO A 642 -19.12 9.64 29.80
C PRO A 642 -18.09 8.93 28.91
N ALA A 643 -17.55 9.67 27.93
CA ALA A 643 -16.48 9.15 27.09
C ALA A 643 -15.31 8.63 27.94
N PRO A 644 -14.66 7.51 27.56
CA PRO A 644 -13.60 6.90 28.37
C PRO A 644 -12.35 7.78 28.50
N ILE A 645 -12.22 8.80 27.64
CA ILE A 645 -11.24 9.86 27.74
C ILE A 645 -11.99 11.20 27.60
N PRO A 646 -11.86 12.14 28.55
CA PRO A 646 -12.45 13.47 28.45
C PRO A 646 -11.99 14.21 27.19
N PHE A 647 -12.89 14.96 26.56
CA PHE A 647 -12.57 15.68 25.31
C PHE A 647 -11.44 16.69 25.51
N GLU A 648 -11.41 17.33 26.68
CA GLU A 648 -10.40 18.31 27.07
C GLU A 648 -9.00 17.69 27.09
N GLU A 649 -8.87 16.43 27.54
CA GLU A 649 -7.60 15.69 27.48
C GLU A 649 -7.20 15.37 26.04
N LEU A 650 -8.17 14.98 25.19
CA LEU A 650 -7.90 14.69 23.78
C LEU A 650 -7.40 15.94 23.04
N ALA A 651 -8.04 17.08 23.30
CA ALA A 651 -7.67 18.37 22.72
C ALA A 651 -6.31 18.86 23.24
N GLU A 652 -6.07 18.79 24.55
CA GLU A 652 -4.78 19.12 25.18
C GLU A 652 -3.63 18.30 24.58
N VAL A 653 -3.76 16.97 24.56
CA VAL A 653 -2.71 16.08 24.03
C VAL A 653 -2.45 16.36 22.54
N SER A 654 -3.51 16.58 21.76
CA SER A 654 -3.38 16.85 20.32
C SER A 654 -2.65 18.17 20.09
N ALA A 655 -3.06 19.25 20.75
CA ALA A 655 -2.43 20.56 20.68
C ALA A 655 -0.95 20.50 21.07
N VAL A 656 -0.65 19.92 22.25
CA VAL A 656 0.73 19.79 22.75
C VAL A 656 1.58 18.98 21.78
N THR A 657 1.06 17.90 21.20
CA THR A 657 1.85 17.10 20.26
C THR A 657 2.12 17.83 18.95
N ILE A 658 1.15 18.61 18.45
CA ILE A 658 1.32 19.49 17.28
C ILE A 658 2.42 20.52 17.55
N ASP A 659 2.42 21.15 18.72
CA ASP A 659 3.43 22.15 19.12
C ASP A 659 4.82 21.53 19.26
N LEU A 660 4.93 20.36 19.90
CA LEU A 660 6.18 19.62 20.01
C LEU A 660 6.73 19.25 18.64
N ALA A 661 5.87 18.85 17.69
CA ALA A 661 6.29 18.55 16.32
C ALA A 661 6.74 19.81 15.57
N ALA A 662 6.10 20.96 15.81
CA ALA A 662 6.49 22.24 15.20
C ALA A 662 7.87 22.71 15.70
N GLN A 663 8.20 22.51 16.98
CA GLN A 663 9.52 22.84 17.55
C GLN A 663 10.68 22.03 16.96
N LEU A 664 10.40 20.92 16.27
CA LEU A 664 11.40 20.02 15.66
C LEU A 664 11.59 20.27 14.15
N ARG A 665 10.83 21.19 13.56
CA ARG A 665 10.94 21.64 12.17
C ARG A 665 11.85 22.85 12.12
#